data_AF-A0A705SJM0-F1
#
_entry.id   AF-A0A705SJM0-F1
#
_cell.length_a   1.000
_cell.length_b   1.000
_cell.length_c   1.000
_cell.angle_alpha   90.00
_cell.angle_beta   90.00
_cell.angle_gamma   90.00
#
_symmetry.space_group_name_H-M   'P 1'
#
loop_
_entity.id
_entity.type
_entity.pdbx_description
1 polymer ?
#
loop_
_entity_poly.entity_id
_entity_poly.type
_entity_poly.pdbx_seq_one_letter_code
_entity_poly.pdbx_strand_id
1 'polypeptide(L)'
;PVIELLFPAGETRRFVGEWGEVLTIGDLSAGTYRLTVPVLANDEMQIAPVESSFTVTLQSGDAAAQVQVSCLPIVRYASARLMIDAPALGNAKLTVEIADATQADERTVTLIANQPQLITRLLAGHHYTVNLQPAMINNRFISAPIQLTGFIPAAAQIAEVAVAYQQSALDTASFVTVDATILGLPDGVAPQRYLFSSGKYQYSLMLESGSDRQTLALRFAPGLYDVQTDDIFIDSVPWRCEQAGPLRLLQKVNHVALEFLPGVTLQVKGWPDYLAHGGVTVNAPETVSLYRDIPFSALFKYDGFDGGGDPVPAAEVDVNGDGFLDYATLPIHKTVALVRQIEKEAGRSVMPVMVIYTANASGGSALADLQDAQKLRNHFGNFITQCLAAQSYKDETHPVPATFVLNPDFLGALQQGPYGYTVVRQKNSVPVNAQLAAAIQALPAMAGFIAPSLPTFSDDLYGYIQAVNYLVRQFAPDVAFGWQTNVWATGTADWVLRDTADPVAEGQAIAGFIHELGVYSGEYAPDFIAFDKFECDCFSPDALAHYGWNATCWLNYLAMVKQVTKALLTPAMLWQIPGGHMPTVEEGVSKISAAHFASGGTFFMGDARIGSDPDTLSLQLLNTALNSATYGVPTVGDFLRKDKGYDWGQMQALNLPDFNVFSILWGGGSTISITTIHSNGEDGGWLADKMVEYYAAPRYFR
;
A
#
# COMPACT_ATOMS: atom_id res chain seq x y z
N PRO A 1 -21.71 14.62 -25.20
CA PRO A 1 -22.51 14.67 -23.95
C PRO A 1 -23.04 13.28 -23.62
N VAL A 2 -23.12 12.92 -22.34
CA VAL A 2 -23.69 11.63 -21.92
C VAL A 2 -25.18 11.84 -21.63
N ILE A 3 -26.00 10.84 -21.96
CA ILE A 3 -27.42 10.78 -21.64
C ILE A 3 -27.70 9.43 -20.96
N GLU A 4 -28.42 9.45 -19.85
CA GLU A 4 -28.88 8.26 -19.15
C GLU A 4 -30.37 8.03 -19.47
N LEU A 5 -30.73 6.85 -19.96
CA LEU A 5 -32.12 6.50 -20.26
C LEU A 5 -32.57 5.37 -19.35
N LEU A 6 -33.54 5.65 -18.49
CA LEU A 6 -34.29 4.68 -17.71
C LEU A 6 -35.41 4.09 -18.56
N PHE A 7 -35.37 2.78 -18.75
CA PHE A 7 -36.33 1.97 -19.49
C PHE A 7 -37.56 1.67 -18.61
N PRO A 8 -38.72 1.36 -19.21
CA PRO A 8 -39.94 1.00 -18.47
C PRO A 8 -39.75 -0.17 -17.50
N ALA A 9 -38.82 -1.08 -17.79
CA ALA A 9 -38.49 -2.23 -16.96
C ALA A 9 -37.58 -1.90 -15.76
N GLY A 10 -37.18 -0.63 -15.59
CA GLY A 10 -36.30 -0.17 -14.51
C GLY A 10 -34.80 -0.22 -14.83
N GLU A 11 -34.41 -0.70 -16.01
CA GLU A 11 -33.01 -0.70 -16.48
C GLU A 11 -32.58 0.71 -16.90
N THR A 12 -31.36 1.15 -16.55
CA THR A 12 -30.79 2.41 -17.03
C THR A 12 -29.65 2.13 -18.00
N ARG A 13 -29.61 2.82 -19.16
CA ARG A 13 -28.47 2.76 -20.10
C ARG A 13 -27.90 4.13 -20.38
N ARG A 14 -26.57 4.20 -20.55
CA ARG A 14 -25.86 5.41 -20.96
C ARG A 14 -25.66 5.43 -22.47
N PHE A 15 -25.88 6.60 -23.05
CA PHE A 15 -25.63 6.88 -24.46
C PHE A 15 -24.75 8.12 -24.57
N VAL A 16 -23.71 8.04 -25.39
CA VAL A 16 -22.80 9.15 -25.66
C VAL A 16 -23.14 9.72 -27.03
N GLY A 17 -23.45 11.02 -27.06
CA GLY A 17 -23.65 11.76 -28.31
C GLY A 17 -22.57 12.80 -28.54
N GLU A 18 -22.52 13.30 -29.77
CA GLU A 18 -21.70 14.44 -30.17
C GLU A 18 -22.44 15.77 -29.93
N TRP A 19 -21.69 16.82 -29.61
CA TRP A 19 -22.30 18.14 -29.37
C TRP A 19 -22.84 18.74 -30.66
N GLY A 20 -24.11 19.17 -30.62
CA GLY A 20 -24.78 19.77 -31.79
C GLY A 20 -25.35 18.76 -32.79
N GLU A 21 -25.17 17.46 -32.53
CA GLU A 21 -25.73 16.38 -33.36
C GLU A 21 -26.97 15.74 -32.73
N VAL A 22 -27.77 15.08 -33.56
CA VAL A 22 -28.94 14.31 -33.11
C VAL A 22 -28.47 12.90 -32.74
N LEU A 23 -28.51 12.59 -31.44
CA LEU A 23 -28.31 11.22 -30.97
C LEU A 23 -29.59 10.40 -31.21
N THR A 24 -29.51 9.40 -32.08
CA THR A 24 -30.63 8.49 -32.36
C THR A 24 -30.51 7.23 -31.50
N ILE A 25 -31.51 6.99 -30.64
CA ILE A 25 -31.62 5.77 -29.84
C ILE A 25 -32.71 4.90 -30.46
N GLY A 26 -32.31 3.78 -31.07
CA GLY A 26 -33.20 2.84 -31.76
C GLY A 26 -33.63 1.65 -30.89
N ASP A 27 -34.44 0.77 -31.48
CA ASP A 27 -34.88 -0.52 -30.90
C ASP A 27 -35.57 -0.41 -29.53
N LEU A 28 -36.34 0.67 -29.33
CA LEU A 28 -37.14 0.90 -28.13
C LEU A 28 -38.54 0.30 -28.27
N SER A 29 -39.07 -0.29 -27.19
CA SER A 29 -40.44 -0.81 -27.14
C SER A 29 -41.43 0.25 -26.68
N ALA A 30 -42.73 -0.03 -26.82
CA ALA A 30 -43.75 0.85 -26.26
C ALA A 30 -43.62 0.92 -24.73
N GLY A 31 -43.64 2.13 -24.17
CA GLY A 31 -43.47 2.34 -22.73
C GLY A 31 -43.06 3.76 -22.38
N THR A 32 -42.93 4.02 -21.07
CA THR A 32 -42.46 5.31 -20.55
C THR A 32 -41.00 5.22 -20.13
N TYR A 33 -40.19 6.08 -20.72
CA TYR A 33 -38.77 6.22 -20.50
C TYR A 33 -38.50 7.50 -19.74
N ARG A 34 -37.44 7.51 -18.94
CA ARG A 34 -36.92 8.73 -18.31
C ARG A 34 -35.51 9.00 -18.78
N LEU A 35 -35.31 10.16 -19.41
CA LEU A 35 -34.02 10.58 -19.94
C LEU A 35 -33.40 11.59 -18.97
N THR A 36 -32.25 11.26 -18.40
CA THR A 36 -31.48 12.11 -17.49
C THR A 36 -30.24 12.62 -18.21
N VAL A 37 -29.98 13.93 -18.09
CA VAL A 37 -28.77 14.56 -18.65
C VAL A 37 -27.89 15.00 -17.47
N PRO A 38 -26.73 14.36 -17.24
CA PRO A 38 -25.81 14.77 -16.20
C PRO A 38 -25.14 16.11 -16.53
N VAL A 39 -24.70 16.80 -15.47
CA VAL A 39 -23.81 17.96 -15.60
C VAL A 39 -22.44 17.49 -16.10
N LEU A 40 -21.92 18.13 -17.14
CA LEU A 40 -20.55 17.90 -17.61
C LEU A 40 -19.63 18.91 -16.92
N ALA A 41 -18.67 18.45 -16.13
CA ALA A 41 -17.72 19.33 -15.45
C ALA A 41 -16.30 18.75 -15.44
N ASN A 42 -15.31 19.64 -15.56
CA ASN A 42 -13.89 19.37 -15.31
C ASN A 42 -13.28 20.58 -14.56
N ASP A 43 -11.96 20.66 -14.45
CA ASP A 43 -11.29 21.75 -13.75
C ASP A 43 -11.31 23.09 -14.52
N GLU A 44 -11.71 23.08 -15.79
CA GLU A 44 -11.73 24.25 -16.67
C GLU A 44 -13.13 24.82 -16.89
N MET A 45 -14.17 23.98 -16.85
CA MET A 45 -15.53 24.39 -17.15
C MET A 45 -16.61 23.42 -16.66
N GLN A 46 -17.82 23.95 -16.55
CA GLN A 46 -19.06 23.22 -16.31
C GLN A 46 -20.11 23.59 -17.36
N ILE A 47 -20.85 22.59 -17.83
CA ILE A 47 -22.06 22.74 -18.64
C ILE A 47 -23.18 21.96 -17.96
N ALA A 48 -24.23 22.66 -17.55
CA ALA A 48 -25.42 22.07 -16.95
C ALA A 48 -26.60 22.11 -17.93
N PRO A 49 -27.46 21.09 -17.97
CA PRO A 49 -28.70 21.17 -18.72
C PRO A 49 -29.68 22.15 -18.06
N VAL A 50 -30.54 22.79 -18.85
CA VAL A 50 -31.65 23.61 -18.34
C VAL A 50 -32.68 22.74 -17.61
N GLU A 51 -32.93 21.55 -18.14
CA GLU A 51 -33.78 20.52 -17.53
C GLU A 51 -32.99 19.21 -17.52
N SER A 52 -32.81 18.62 -16.33
CA SER A 52 -31.95 17.44 -16.15
C SER A 52 -32.68 16.12 -16.36
N SER A 53 -34.01 16.12 -16.47
CA SER A 53 -34.83 14.92 -16.60
C SER A 53 -36.01 15.16 -17.52
N PHE A 54 -36.20 14.29 -18.52
CA PHE A 54 -37.33 14.31 -19.44
C PHE A 54 -38.07 12.98 -19.37
N THR A 55 -39.39 13.01 -19.56
CA THR A 55 -40.22 11.80 -19.67
C THR A 55 -40.69 11.63 -21.11
N VAL A 56 -40.44 10.44 -21.67
CA VAL A 56 -40.80 10.11 -23.05
C VAL A 56 -41.69 8.88 -23.04
N THR A 57 -42.88 8.97 -23.61
CA THR A 57 -43.78 7.82 -23.74
C THR A 57 -43.92 7.43 -25.21
N LEU A 58 -43.46 6.23 -25.55
CA LEU A 58 -43.64 5.62 -26.87
C LEU A 58 -44.92 4.76 -26.85
N GLN A 59 -45.88 5.10 -27.71
CA GLN A 59 -47.22 4.46 -27.71
C GLN A 59 -47.26 3.12 -28.46
N SER A 60 -46.31 2.88 -29.36
CA SER A 60 -46.18 1.67 -30.17
C SER A 60 -44.73 1.46 -30.61
N GLY A 61 -44.39 0.29 -31.16
CA GLY A 61 -43.03 -0.02 -31.64
C GLY A 61 -42.55 0.81 -32.83
N ASP A 62 -43.47 1.49 -33.54
CA ASP A 62 -43.14 2.41 -34.64
C ASP A 62 -43.17 3.89 -34.19
N ALA A 63 -43.43 4.15 -32.90
CA ALA A 63 -43.50 5.51 -32.39
C ALA A 63 -42.09 6.11 -32.24
N ALA A 64 -41.94 7.35 -32.69
CA ALA A 64 -40.73 8.15 -32.48
C ALA A 64 -41.06 9.37 -31.62
N ALA A 65 -40.12 9.74 -30.75
CA ALA A 65 -40.18 10.95 -29.96
C ALA A 65 -38.84 11.68 -30.04
N GLN A 66 -38.89 13.01 -30.04
CA GLN A 66 -37.70 13.85 -30.06
C GLN A 66 -37.68 14.70 -28.79
N VAL A 67 -36.57 14.64 -28.06
CA VAL A 67 -36.32 15.46 -26.88
C VAL A 67 -35.24 16.48 -27.23
N GLN A 68 -35.54 17.75 -27.03
CA GLN A 68 -34.56 18.82 -27.19
C GLN A 68 -33.92 19.14 -25.84
N VAL A 69 -32.65 18.78 -25.68
CA VAL A 69 -31.87 19.12 -24.48
C VAL A 69 -31.24 20.50 -24.67
N SER A 70 -31.71 21.47 -23.89
CA SER A 70 -31.09 22.79 -23.82
C SER A 70 -30.08 22.82 -22.68
N CYS A 71 -28.92 23.45 -22.89
CA CYS A 71 -27.90 23.64 -21.85
C CYS A 71 -27.86 25.11 -21.42
N LEU A 72 -27.53 25.33 -20.15
CA LEU A 72 -27.17 26.64 -19.63
C LEU A 72 -25.85 27.11 -20.24
N PRO A 73 -25.57 28.44 -20.23
CA PRO A 73 -24.28 28.95 -20.65
C PRO A 73 -23.12 28.26 -19.93
N ILE A 74 -22.01 28.07 -20.65
CA ILE A 74 -20.79 27.46 -20.10
C ILE A 74 -20.31 28.29 -18.93
N VAL A 75 -20.17 27.65 -17.76
CA VAL A 75 -19.46 28.23 -16.62
C VAL A 75 -17.99 27.91 -16.81
N ARG A 76 -17.15 28.94 -16.91
CA ARG A 76 -15.69 28.75 -17.00
C ARG A 76 -15.08 28.87 -15.63
N TYR A 77 -14.20 27.94 -15.33
CA TYR A 77 -13.40 27.96 -14.13
C TYR A 77 -12.00 28.55 -14.40
N ALA A 78 -11.36 28.97 -13.31
CA ALA A 78 -10.03 29.53 -13.24
C ALA A 78 -9.36 29.07 -11.94
N SER A 79 -8.09 29.39 -11.80
CA SER A 79 -7.30 29.05 -10.61
C SER A 79 -6.58 30.27 -10.06
N ALA A 80 -6.30 30.25 -8.76
CA ALA A 80 -5.51 31.26 -8.08
C ALA A 80 -4.50 30.59 -7.14
N ARG A 81 -3.29 31.14 -7.07
CA ARG A 81 -2.26 30.73 -6.13
C ARG A 81 -2.17 31.79 -5.03
N LEU A 82 -2.62 31.41 -3.83
CA LEU A 82 -2.64 32.29 -2.66
C LEU A 82 -1.39 32.09 -1.82
N MET A 83 -0.82 33.17 -1.29
CA MET A 83 0.33 33.12 -0.39
C MET A 83 0.26 34.24 0.65
N ILE A 84 0.58 33.92 1.89
CA ILE A 84 0.89 34.90 2.94
C ILE A 84 2.42 34.93 3.10
N ASP A 85 3.04 36.00 2.61
CA ASP A 85 4.48 36.24 2.78
C ASP A 85 4.75 36.88 4.16
N ALA A 86 5.15 36.04 5.10
CA ALA A 86 5.34 36.42 6.50
C ALA A 86 6.40 35.52 7.16
N PRO A 87 7.70 35.77 6.92
CA PRO A 87 8.78 34.89 7.40
C PRO A 87 8.73 34.65 8.92
N ALA A 88 8.28 35.64 9.68
CA ALA A 88 8.14 35.57 11.15
C ALA A 88 7.07 34.58 11.64
N LEU A 89 6.15 34.14 10.77
CA LEU A 89 5.12 33.15 11.09
C LEU A 89 5.58 31.70 10.84
N GLY A 90 6.77 31.50 10.26
CA GLY A 90 7.31 30.17 9.98
C GLY A 90 6.39 29.35 9.08
N ASN A 91 6.00 28.15 9.53
CA ASN A 91 5.06 27.25 8.84
C ASN A 91 3.68 27.21 9.50
N ALA A 92 3.27 28.29 10.19
CA ALA A 92 1.96 28.34 10.82
C ALA A 92 0.82 28.19 9.80
N LYS A 93 -0.26 27.54 10.22
CA LYS A 93 -1.46 27.31 9.42
C LYS A 93 -2.46 28.44 9.63
N LEU A 94 -2.96 29.02 8.55
CA LEU A 94 -3.88 30.15 8.56
C LEU A 94 -5.13 29.82 7.75
N THR A 95 -6.30 29.99 8.34
CA THR A 95 -7.57 29.77 7.64
C THR A 95 -8.02 31.04 6.93
N VAL A 96 -8.34 30.93 5.65
CA VAL A 96 -8.90 32.01 4.85
C VAL A 96 -10.25 31.59 4.27
N GLU A 97 -11.18 32.54 4.23
CA GLU A 97 -12.43 32.43 3.48
C GLU A 97 -12.25 33.17 2.16
N ILE A 98 -12.54 32.51 1.05
CA ILE A 98 -12.52 33.07 -0.29
C ILE A 98 -13.97 33.15 -0.74
N ALA A 99 -14.46 34.36 -1.00
CA ALA A 99 -15.84 34.56 -1.42
C ALA A 99 -15.91 35.47 -2.65
N ASP A 100 -16.72 35.09 -3.62
CA ASP A 100 -17.05 35.99 -4.74
C ASP A 100 -17.98 37.12 -4.27
N ALA A 101 -18.05 38.20 -5.05
CA ALA A 101 -18.86 39.38 -4.71
C ALA A 101 -20.37 39.09 -4.53
N THR A 102 -20.85 37.96 -5.04
CA THR A 102 -22.25 37.53 -4.92
C THR A 102 -22.49 36.51 -3.80
N GLN A 103 -21.42 36.04 -3.14
CA GLN A 103 -21.40 34.92 -2.19
C GLN A 103 -21.96 33.60 -2.78
N ALA A 104 -21.95 33.46 -4.11
CA ALA A 104 -22.36 32.24 -4.79
C ALA A 104 -21.26 31.18 -4.81
N ASP A 105 -19.99 31.58 -4.65
CA ASP A 105 -18.84 30.68 -4.49
C ASP A 105 -18.03 31.10 -3.26
N GLU A 106 -18.21 30.36 -2.16
CA GLU A 106 -17.52 30.55 -0.88
C GLU A 106 -16.70 29.31 -0.52
N ARG A 107 -15.45 29.52 -0.09
CA ARG A 107 -14.52 28.44 0.24
C ARG A 107 -13.74 28.75 1.49
N THR A 108 -13.65 27.77 2.38
CA THR A 108 -12.70 27.79 3.50
C THR A 108 -11.44 27.02 3.10
N VAL A 109 -10.28 27.68 3.20
CA VAL A 109 -8.97 27.12 2.81
C VAL A 109 -8.00 27.30 3.97
N THR A 110 -7.16 26.30 4.24
CA THR A 110 -6.04 26.45 5.18
C THR A 110 -4.75 26.67 4.41
N LEU A 111 -4.21 27.88 4.47
CA LEU A 111 -2.89 28.27 3.95
C LEU A 111 -1.78 27.89 4.93
N ILE A 112 -0.60 27.57 4.41
CA ILE A 112 0.64 27.49 5.20
C ILE A 112 1.43 28.78 4.96
N ALA A 113 1.79 29.50 6.02
CA ALA A 113 2.58 30.72 5.90
C ALA A 113 3.86 30.47 5.08
N ASN A 114 4.20 31.42 4.22
CA ASN A 114 5.38 31.37 3.34
C ASN A 114 5.36 30.23 2.31
N GLN A 115 4.22 29.58 2.08
CA GLN A 115 4.04 28.59 1.03
C GLN A 115 2.87 28.97 0.12
N PRO A 116 3.04 28.93 -1.21
CA PRO A 116 1.95 29.15 -2.14
C PRO A 116 0.99 27.96 -2.16
N GLN A 117 -0.31 28.22 -2.20
CA GLN A 117 -1.35 27.19 -2.35
C GLN A 117 -2.22 27.45 -3.57
N LEU A 118 -2.32 26.46 -4.46
CA LEU A 118 -3.18 26.52 -5.65
C LEU A 118 -4.63 26.19 -5.28
N ILE A 119 -5.53 27.10 -5.62
CA ILE A 119 -6.98 26.98 -5.51
C ILE A 119 -7.55 26.87 -6.92
N THR A 120 -8.21 25.77 -7.23
CA THR A 120 -8.80 25.49 -8.54
C THR A 120 -10.31 25.68 -8.53
N ARG A 121 -10.94 25.65 -9.71
CA ARG A 121 -12.40 25.74 -9.89
C ARG A 121 -13.05 27.05 -9.42
N LEU A 122 -12.34 28.17 -9.38
CA LEU A 122 -12.92 29.50 -9.13
C LEU A 122 -13.67 29.97 -10.38
N LEU A 123 -14.75 30.73 -10.27
CA LEU A 123 -15.46 31.29 -11.42
C LEU A 123 -14.59 32.34 -12.14
N ALA A 124 -14.32 32.09 -13.42
CA ALA A 124 -13.49 32.98 -14.23
C ALA A 124 -14.16 34.35 -14.42
N GLY A 125 -13.40 35.42 -14.19
CA GLY A 125 -13.85 36.80 -14.37
C GLY A 125 -14.66 37.37 -13.19
N HIS A 126 -14.94 36.58 -12.16
CA HIS A 126 -15.61 37.05 -10.94
C HIS A 126 -14.64 37.76 -10.01
N HIS A 127 -15.13 38.72 -9.23
CA HIS A 127 -14.33 39.40 -8.21
C HIS A 127 -14.41 38.65 -6.90
N TYR A 128 -13.28 38.12 -6.44
CA TYR A 128 -13.13 37.43 -5.17
C TYR A 128 -12.50 38.31 -4.11
N THR A 129 -12.85 38.07 -2.86
CA THR A 129 -12.17 38.62 -1.69
C THR A 129 -11.65 37.50 -0.80
N VAL A 130 -10.49 37.74 -0.18
CA VAL A 130 -9.87 36.82 0.78
C VAL A 130 -9.98 37.40 2.18
N ASN A 131 -10.74 36.73 3.04
CA ASN A 131 -10.91 37.08 4.44
C ASN A 131 -10.09 36.13 5.33
N LEU A 132 -9.03 36.66 5.95
CA LEU A 132 -8.18 35.90 6.87
C LEU A 132 -8.82 35.80 8.26
N GLN A 133 -9.08 34.57 8.70
CA GLN A 133 -9.59 34.28 10.03
C GLN A 133 -8.55 34.62 11.11
N PRO A 134 -8.97 35.19 12.26
CA PRO A 134 -8.05 35.55 13.32
C PRO A 134 -7.29 34.35 13.91
N ALA A 135 -5.98 34.50 14.10
CA ALA A 135 -5.11 33.47 14.68
C ALA A 135 -4.10 34.06 15.67
N MET A 136 -3.62 33.25 16.62
CA MET A 136 -2.56 33.65 17.55
C MET A 136 -1.29 32.86 17.22
N ILE A 137 -0.35 33.50 16.54
CA ILE A 137 0.85 32.85 16.00
C ILE A 137 2.08 33.54 16.55
N ASN A 138 3.01 32.80 17.13
CA ASN A 138 4.30 33.32 17.62
C ASN A 138 4.16 34.56 18.51
N ASN A 139 3.21 34.53 19.46
CA ASN A 139 2.88 35.66 20.36
C ASN A 139 2.37 36.93 19.65
N ARG A 140 1.84 36.79 18.42
CA ARG A 140 1.15 37.83 17.66
C ARG A 140 -0.30 37.46 17.43
N PHE A 141 -1.17 38.46 17.47
CA PHE A 141 -2.53 38.33 16.94
C PHE A 141 -2.48 38.69 15.46
N ILE A 142 -2.86 37.76 14.60
CA ILE A 142 -2.92 37.91 13.15
C ILE A 142 -4.38 37.99 12.74
N SER A 143 -4.74 38.95 11.89
CA SER A 143 -6.10 39.07 11.35
C SER A 143 -6.09 39.65 9.93
N ALA A 144 -7.23 39.56 9.26
CA ALA A 144 -7.47 40.36 8.06
C ALA A 144 -7.32 41.87 8.36
N PRO A 145 -6.79 42.66 7.40
CA PRO A 145 -6.86 44.13 7.44
C PRO A 145 -8.30 44.61 7.16
N ILE A 146 -8.55 45.91 7.40
CA ILE A 146 -9.87 46.52 7.13
C ILE A 146 -10.27 46.39 5.64
N GLN A 147 -9.31 46.54 4.73
CA GLN A 147 -9.52 46.33 3.29
C GLN A 147 -9.00 44.95 2.89
N LEU A 148 -9.92 44.03 2.59
CA LEU A 148 -9.59 42.67 2.17
C LEU A 148 -8.84 42.63 0.84
N THR A 149 -8.00 41.60 0.66
CA THR A 149 -7.36 41.33 -0.63
C THR A 149 -8.43 40.94 -1.65
N GLY A 150 -8.56 41.70 -2.73
CA GLY A 150 -9.42 41.40 -3.87
C GLY A 150 -8.62 40.87 -5.06
N PHE A 151 -9.18 39.95 -5.84
CA PHE A 151 -8.60 39.48 -7.10
C PHE A 151 -9.67 39.02 -8.09
N ILE A 152 -9.31 38.95 -9.39
CA ILE A 152 -10.17 38.44 -10.46
C ILE A 152 -9.41 37.34 -11.20
N PRO A 153 -9.75 36.05 -11.02
CA PRO A 153 -9.06 34.97 -11.70
C PRO A 153 -9.56 34.86 -13.14
N ALA A 154 -8.64 34.68 -14.10
CA ALA A 154 -8.96 34.55 -15.52
C ALA A 154 -8.86 33.09 -15.97
N ALA A 155 -9.73 32.68 -16.90
CA ALA A 155 -9.69 31.33 -17.47
C ALA A 155 -8.32 31.04 -18.11
N ALA A 156 -7.84 29.80 -17.99
CA ALA A 156 -6.54 29.34 -18.49
C ALA A 156 -5.30 30.08 -17.93
N GLN A 157 -5.46 30.88 -16.87
CA GLN A 157 -4.37 31.54 -16.15
C GLN A 157 -4.45 31.22 -14.65
N ILE A 158 -3.30 31.30 -13.98
CA ILE A 158 -3.22 31.21 -12.52
C ILE A 158 -3.03 32.62 -11.99
N ALA A 159 -4.00 33.13 -11.23
CA ALA A 159 -3.87 34.43 -10.56
C ALA A 159 -2.94 34.29 -9.34
N GLU A 160 -1.86 35.06 -9.28
CA GLU A 160 -0.98 35.12 -8.12
C GLU A 160 -1.54 36.14 -7.09
N VAL A 161 -1.88 35.67 -5.90
CA VAL A 161 -2.60 36.46 -4.88
C VAL A 161 -1.80 36.52 -3.58
N ALA A 162 -1.22 37.68 -3.31
CA ALA A 162 -0.61 37.99 -2.02
C ALA A 162 -1.72 38.37 -1.00
N VAL A 163 -1.96 37.49 -0.03
CA VAL A 163 -2.99 37.67 0.99
C VAL A 163 -2.48 38.65 2.05
N ALA A 164 -3.17 39.78 2.18
CA ALA A 164 -2.83 40.82 3.13
C ALA A 164 -3.25 40.43 4.55
N TYR A 165 -2.45 40.83 5.53
CA TYR A 165 -2.71 40.60 6.95
C TYR A 165 -2.24 41.80 7.76
N GLN A 166 -2.77 41.93 8.97
CA GLN A 166 -2.26 42.83 9.99
C GLN A 166 -1.90 42.04 11.25
N GLN A 167 -1.02 42.61 12.06
CA GLN A 167 -0.55 41.95 13.28
C GLN A 167 -0.38 42.92 14.46
N SER A 168 -0.60 42.41 15.66
CA SER A 168 -0.31 43.11 16.92
C SER A 168 0.34 42.16 17.94
N ALA A 169 1.01 42.71 18.95
CA ALA A 169 1.60 41.90 20.02
C ALA A 169 0.51 41.37 20.96
N LEU A 170 0.65 40.13 21.42
CA LEU A 170 -0.18 39.57 22.49
C LEU A 170 0.39 39.92 23.87
N ASP A 171 -0.50 40.06 24.86
CA ASP A 171 -0.09 40.01 26.26
C ASP A 171 0.30 38.58 26.63
N THR A 172 1.57 38.40 26.99
CA THR A 172 2.16 37.10 27.33
C THR A 172 2.49 36.98 28.81
N ALA A 173 1.99 37.88 29.66
CA ALA A 173 2.29 37.88 31.10
C ALA A 173 1.97 36.52 31.77
N SER A 174 0.86 35.90 31.38
CA SER A 174 0.39 34.60 31.86
C SER A 174 1.01 33.38 31.15
N PHE A 175 1.88 33.60 30.16
CA PHE A 175 2.48 32.52 29.38
C PHE A 175 3.68 31.93 30.12
N VAL A 176 4.14 30.75 29.74
CA VAL A 176 5.21 30.02 30.42
C VAL A 176 6.43 29.86 29.53
N THR A 177 7.59 29.80 30.17
CA THR A 177 8.82 29.37 29.52
C THR A 177 8.82 27.85 29.39
N VAL A 178 9.31 27.36 28.27
CA VAL A 178 9.44 25.93 27.98
C VAL A 178 10.89 25.66 27.65
N ASP A 179 11.45 24.63 28.26
CA ASP A 179 12.72 24.08 27.83
C ASP A 179 12.49 22.77 27.08
N ALA A 180 13.17 22.59 25.95
CA ALA A 180 13.09 21.39 25.13
C ALA A 180 14.46 20.70 25.01
N THR A 181 14.44 19.38 24.91
CA THR A 181 15.58 18.56 24.51
C THR A 181 15.14 17.76 23.28
N ILE A 182 15.95 17.79 22.21
CA ILE A 182 15.63 17.16 20.92
C ILE A 182 16.61 16.02 20.68
N LEU A 183 16.12 14.78 20.71
CA LEU A 183 16.93 13.57 20.72
C LEU A 183 16.81 12.79 19.41
N GLY A 184 17.75 11.88 19.20
CA GLY A 184 17.65 10.81 18.20
C GLY A 184 18.29 11.11 16.85
N LEU A 185 18.33 12.37 16.39
CA LEU A 185 19.00 12.69 15.13
C LEU A 185 20.54 12.55 15.23
N PRO A 186 21.21 12.13 14.15
CA PRO A 186 22.67 12.15 14.06
C PRO A 186 23.31 13.53 14.30
N ASP A 187 24.55 13.53 14.76
CA ASP A 187 25.34 14.75 14.97
C ASP A 187 25.50 15.55 13.65
N GLY A 188 25.34 16.88 13.73
CA GLY A 188 25.54 17.78 12.59
C GLY A 188 24.30 18.01 11.72
N VAL A 189 23.16 17.39 12.03
CA VAL A 189 21.88 17.67 11.37
C VAL A 189 21.45 19.12 11.69
N ALA A 190 21.05 19.86 10.66
CA ALA A 190 20.60 21.24 10.80
C ALA A 190 19.37 21.35 11.72
N PRO A 191 19.11 22.54 12.33
CA PRO A 191 17.90 22.74 13.13
C PRO A 191 16.63 22.39 12.36
N GLN A 192 15.66 21.81 13.05
CA GLN A 192 14.41 21.31 12.47
C GLN A 192 13.24 22.20 12.85
N ARG A 193 12.24 22.27 11.96
CA ARG A 193 11.06 23.10 12.20
C ARG A 193 9.99 22.34 12.97
N TYR A 194 9.48 22.96 14.01
CA TYR A 194 8.40 22.45 14.84
C TYR A 194 7.23 23.43 14.85
N LEU A 195 6.02 22.91 14.67
CA LEU A 195 4.76 23.62 14.83
C LEU A 195 4.02 23.05 16.05
N PHE A 196 3.94 23.84 17.11
CA PHE A 196 3.14 23.54 18.29
C PHE A 196 1.78 24.21 18.16
N SER A 197 0.69 23.46 18.26
CA SER A 197 -0.68 23.97 18.10
C SER A 197 -1.57 23.65 19.29
N SER A 198 -2.29 24.64 19.81
CA SER A 198 -3.27 24.48 20.91
C SER A 198 -4.46 25.41 20.72
N GLY A 199 -5.56 24.86 20.22
CA GLY A 199 -6.75 25.64 19.85
C GLY A 199 -6.39 26.77 18.88
N LYS A 200 -6.50 28.01 19.34
CA LYS A 200 -6.17 29.22 18.54
C LYS A 200 -4.68 29.60 18.53
N TYR A 201 -3.86 28.97 19.38
CA TYR A 201 -2.44 29.28 19.53
C TYR A 201 -1.58 28.37 18.64
N GLN A 202 -0.61 28.97 17.96
CA GLN A 202 0.41 28.28 17.18
C GLN A 202 1.79 28.88 17.45
N TYR A 203 2.80 28.02 17.55
CA TYR A 203 4.20 28.39 17.70
C TYR A 203 5.06 27.64 16.69
N SER A 204 5.74 28.36 15.82
CA SER A 204 6.67 27.80 14.84
C SER A 204 8.10 28.15 15.25
N LEU A 205 8.92 27.13 15.51
CA LEU A 205 10.28 27.28 16.05
C LEU A 205 11.26 26.39 15.27
N MET A 206 12.51 26.85 15.16
CA MET A 206 13.64 26.04 14.72
C MET A 206 14.38 25.52 15.96
N LEU A 207 14.54 24.21 16.11
CA LEU A 207 15.19 23.58 17.26
C LEU A 207 16.33 22.66 16.80
N GLU A 208 17.47 22.72 17.50
CA GLU A 208 18.64 21.89 17.21
C GLU A 208 18.51 20.52 17.87
N SER A 209 19.01 19.45 17.25
CA SER A 209 19.12 18.16 17.94
C SER A 209 20.35 18.14 18.83
N GLY A 210 20.18 17.68 20.06
CA GLY A 210 21.24 17.56 21.04
C GLY A 210 20.70 17.14 22.40
N SER A 211 21.57 16.55 23.22
CA SER A 211 21.27 16.19 24.60
C SER A 211 21.15 17.41 25.53
N ASP A 212 21.62 18.57 25.07
CA ASP A 212 21.53 19.82 25.82
C ASP A 212 20.11 20.38 25.82
N ARG A 213 19.77 21.01 26.94
CA ARG A 213 18.48 21.66 27.15
C ARG A 213 18.48 23.03 26.46
N GLN A 214 17.47 23.27 25.62
CA GLN A 214 17.26 24.53 24.91
C GLN A 214 16.03 25.25 25.45
N THR A 215 16.20 26.47 25.95
CA THR A 215 15.06 27.34 26.31
C THR A 215 14.41 27.88 25.04
N LEU A 216 13.12 27.58 24.85
CA LEU A 216 12.38 28.01 23.67
C LEU A 216 12.27 29.54 23.62
N ALA A 217 12.52 30.13 22.45
CA ALA A 217 12.60 31.58 22.27
C ALA A 217 11.26 32.32 22.51
N LEU A 218 10.13 31.60 22.48
CA LEU A 218 8.79 32.14 22.69
C LEU A 218 8.21 31.60 23.99
N ARG A 219 7.47 32.45 24.71
CA ARG A 219 6.61 32.00 25.83
C ARG A 219 5.33 31.38 25.27
N PHE A 220 4.84 30.32 25.92
CA PHE A 220 3.69 29.54 25.48
C PHE A 220 2.48 29.77 26.39
N ALA A 221 1.27 29.83 25.85
CA ALA A 221 0.09 29.73 26.69
C ALA A 221 0.03 28.33 27.34
N PRO A 222 -0.29 28.18 28.63
CA PRO A 222 -0.50 26.85 29.23
C PRO A 222 -1.64 26.11 28.50
N GLY A 223 -1.48 24.80 28.27
CA GLY A 223 -2.44 24.04 27.48
C GLY A 223 -1.93 22.68 27.04
N LEU A 224 -2.73 22.02 26.20
CA LEU A 224 -2.36 20.78 25.50
C LEU A 224 -1.97 21.15 24.07
N TYR A 225 -0.78 20.74 23.64
CA TYR A 225 -0.22 21.09 22.34
C TYR A 225 0.00 19.86 21.48
N ASP A 226 -0.53 19.88 20.27
CA ASP A 226 -0.07 18.97 19.22
C ASP A 226 1.24 19.51 18.66
N VAL A 227 2.21 18.63 18.44
CA VAL A 227 3.52 18.99 17.89
C VAL A 227 3.64 18.34 16.53
N GLN A 228 3.92 19.16 15.51
CA GLN A 228 4.14 18.71 14.14
C GLN A 228 5.54 19.10 13.69
N THR A 229 6.20 18.18 13.00
CA THR A 229 7.48 18.42 12.32
C THR A 229 7.44 17.70 10.98
N ASP A 230 8.30 18.12 10.05
CA ASP A 230 8.44 17.46 8.77
C ASP A 230 9.32 16.21 8.94
N ASP A 231 9.08 15.20 8.09
CA ASP A 231 9.98 14.05 7.99
C ASP A 231 11.35 14.52 7.48
N ILE A 232 12.43 13.99 8.06
CA ILE A 232 13.81 14.31 7.67
C ILE A 232 14.42 13.07 7.01
N PHE A 233 15.15 13.23 5.92
CA PHE A 233 15.82 12.13 5.25
C PHE A 233 17.34 12.29 5.42
N ILE A 234 17.99 11.29 6.02
CA ILE A 234 19.44 11.24 6.23
C ILE A 234 19.90 9.93 5.62
N ASP A 235 20.74 10.00 4.58
CA ASP A 235 21.20 8.82 3.83
C ASP A 235 20.06 7.87 3.41
N SER A 236 18.95 8.47 2.93
CA SER A 236 17.70 7.79 2.54
C SER A 236 16.94 7.08 3.67
N VAL A 237 17.39 7.22 4.93
CA VAL A 237 16.63 6.81 6.11
C VAL A 237 15.69 7.95 6.51
N PRO A 238 14.37 7.74 6.52
CA PRO A 238 13.44 8.73 7.06
C PRO A 238 13.60 8.78 8.59
N TRP A 239 13.53 9.96 9.18
CA TRP A 239 13.53 10.20 10.61
C TRP A 239 12.27 10.97 10.98
N ARG A 240 11.53 10.45 11.96
CA ARG A 240 10.23 10.99 12.37
C ARG A 240 10.21 11.27 13.86
N CYS A 241 9.71 12.44 14.24
CA CYS A 241 9.38 12.74 15.63
C CYS A 241 7.90 12.48 15.85
N GLU A 242 7.56 11.24 16.22
CA GLU A 242 6.19 10.86 16.60
C GLU A 242 5.98 11.08 18.11
N GLN A 243 4.94 11.82 18.47
CA GLN A 243 4.52 11.99 19.87
C GLN A 243 3.42 10.97 20.20
N ALA A 244 3.50 10.32 21.36
CA ALA A 244 2.45 9.41 21.83
C ALA A 244 1.12 10.12 22.16
N GLY A 245 1.11 11.45 22.22
CA GLY A 245 -0.07 12.28 22.48
C GLY A 245 0.30 13.77 22.61
N PRO A 246 -0.68 14.64 22.86
CA PRO A 246 -0.43 16.06 22.99
C PRO A 246 0.44 16.39 24.21
N LEU A 247 1.31 17.36 24.03
CA LEU A 247 2.22 17.84 25.06
C LEU A 247 1.51 18.77 26.04
N ARG A 248 1.56 18.44 27.34
CA ARG A 248 0.92 19.23 28.39
C ARG A 248 1.87 20.29 28.96
N LEU A 249 1.57 21.55 28.71
CA LEU A 249 2.25 22.70 29.32
C LEU A 249 1.48 23.20 30.55
N LEU A 250 2.14 23.12 31.71
CA LEU A 250 1.65 23.60 33.00
C LEU A 250 1.95 25.10 33.18
N GLN A 251 1.28 25.76 34.12
CA GLN A 251 1.53 27.15 34.53
C GLN A 251 2.88 27.39 35.25
N LYS A 252 3.77 26.39 35.28
CA LYS A 252 5.06 26.43 35.99
C LYS A 252 6.19 26.04 35.03
N VAL A 253 7.22 25.37 35.55
CA VAL A 253 8.37 24.86 34.80
C VAL A 253 7.91 23.73 33.89
N ASN A 254 8.28 23.81 32.61
CA ASN A 254 8.01 22.79 31.61
C ASN A 254 9.34 22.33 30.99
N HIS A 255 9.57 21.03 31.02
CA HIS A 255 10.70 20.38 30.35
C HIS A 255 10.13 19.31 29.43
N VAL A 256 10.44 19.42 28.15
CA VAL A 256 9.88 18.56 27.11
C VAL A 256 11.00 17.84 26.38
N ALA A 257 10.79 16.56 26.07
CA ALA A 257 11.68 15.79 25.21
C ALA A 257 10.91 15.46 23.93
N LEU A 258 11.50 15.80 22.79
CA LEU A 258 11.02 15.40 21.47
C LEU A 258 12.09 14.49 20.87
N GLU A 259 11.71 13.30 20.43
CA GLU A 259 12.65 12.28 19.97
C GLU A 259 12.34 11.93 18.52
N PHE A 260 13.36 12.02 17.67
CA PHE A 260 13.32 11.45 16.34
C PHE A 260 13.73 9.99 16.38
N LEU A 261 12.89 9.15 15.79
CA LEU A 261 13.20 7.74 15.58
C LEU A 261 13.43 7.50 14.09
N PRO A 262 14.38 6.63 13.71
CA PRO A 262 14.50 6.20 12.34
C PRO A 262 13.20 5.48 11.95
N GLY A 263 12.69 5.82 10.77
CA GLY A 263 11.62 5.10 10.10
C GLY A 263 12.19 3.97 9.25
N VAL A 264 11.31 3.37 8.44
CA VAL A 264 11.66 2.24 7.60
C VAL A 264 12.12 2.72 6.23
N THR A 265 13.32 2.32 5.81
CA THR A 265 13.78 2.53 4.44
C THR A 265 13.06 1.58 3.50
N LEU A 266 12.37 2.13 2.50
CA LEU A 266 11.61 1.34 1.51
C LEU A 266 12.48 0.80 0.37
N GLN A 267 13.67 1.37 0.18
CA GLN A 267 14.58 0.93 -0.86
C GLN A 267 15.18 -0.45 -0.52
N VAL A 268 14.70 -1.48 -1.19
CA VAL A 268 15.29 -2.83 -1.17
C VAL A 268 16.24 -2.96 -2.38
N LYS A 269 17.41 -3.59 -2.19
CA LYS A 269 18.40 -3.73 -3.27
C LYS A 269 17.79 -4.47 -4.47
N GLY A 270 18.03 -3.95 -5.68
CA GLY A 270 17.51 -4.52 -6.94
C GLY A 270 16.06 -4.16 -7.26
N TRP A 271 15.31 -3.57 -6.33
CA TRP A 271 13.94 -3.10 -6.55
C TRP A 271 13.91 -1.62 -6.97
N PRO A 272 12.89 -1.19 -7.73
CA PRO A 272 12.74 0.21 -8.10
C PRO A 272 12.49 1.10 -6.89
N ASP A 273 12.67 2.41 -7.06
CA ASP A 273 12.43 3.47 -6.05
C ASP A 273 10.95 3.88 -5.97
N TYR A 274 10.05 3.03 -6.45
CA TYR A 274 8.60 3.18 -6.41
C TYR A 274 7.93 1.87 -6.02
N LEU A 275 6.68 1.94 -5.55
CA LEU A 275 5.92 0.74 -5.16
C LEU A 275 5.80 -0.22 -6.35
N ALA A 276 6.39 -1.40 -6.20
CA ALA A 276 6.50 -2.39 -7.25
C ALA A 276 5.35 -3.40 -7.21
N HIS A 277 4.77 -3.69 -8.37
CA HIS A 277 3.74 -4.72 -8.53
C HIS A 277 4.30 -5.92 -9.28
N GLY A 278 4.00 -7.13 -8.83
CA GLY A 278 4.36 -8.36 -9.52
C GLY A 278 3.29 -9.44 -9.48
N GLY A 279 3.43 -10.48 -10.29
CA GLY A 279 2.44 -11.56 -10.39
C GLY A 279 3.08 -12.95 -10.30
N VAL A 280 2.28 -13.95 -9.94
CA VAL A 280 2.70 -15.36 -10.03
C VAL A 280 2.92 -15.78 -11.48
N THR A 281 3.88 -16.66 -11.72
CA THR A 281 4.08 -17.32 -13.03
C THR A 281 4.19 -18.84 -12.91
N VAL A 282 3.95 -19.53 -14.03
CA VAL A 282 4.23 -20.97 -14.22
C VAL A 282 5.36 -21.21 -15.21
N ASN A 283 6.12 -20.17 -15.57
CA ASN A 283 7.19 -20.20 -16.56
C ASN A 283 6.74 -20.67 -17.95
N ALA A 284 5.51 -20.33 -18.34
CA ALA A 284 4.98 -20.70 -19.64
C ALA A 284 5.51 -19.74 -20.73
N PRO A 285 5.86 -20.23 -21.94
CA PRO A 285 6.37 -19.37 -23.01
C PRO A 285 5.42 -18.22 -23.39
N GLU A 286 4.12 -18.45 -23.35
CA GLU A 286 3.08 -17.45 -23.63
C GLU A 286 3.04 -16.29 -22.62
N THR A 287 3.62 -16.46 -21.42
CA THR A 287 3.73 -15.40 -20.42
C THR A 287 4.42 -14.16 -21.02
N VAL A 288 5.38 -14.34 -21.93
CA VAL A 288 6.07 -13.22 -22.58
C VAL A 288 5.10 -12.33 -23.36
N SER A 289 4.23 -12.94 -24.17
CA SER A 289 3.22 -12.20 -24.92
C SER A 289 2.15 -11.58 -24.02
N LEU A 290 1.76 -12.27 -22.94
CA LEU A 290 0.75 -11.77 -22.02
C LEU A 290 1.21 -10.49 -21.31
N TYR A 291 2.49 -10.41 -20.94
CA TYR A 291 3.06 -9.26 -20.26
C TYR A 291 3.67 -8.19 -21.17
N ARG A 292 3.57 -8.32 -22.51
CA ARG A 292 4.21 -7.38 -23.45
C ARG A 292 3.76 -5.94 -23.19
N ASP A 293 2.46 -5.71 -23.16
CA ASP A 293 1.85 -4.37 -23.08
C ASP A 293 1.38 -4.00 -21.66
N ILE A 294 1.56 -4.91 -20.68
CA ILE A 294 1.14 -4.70 -19.29
C ILE A 294 2.36 -4.34 -18.44
N PRO A 295 2.47 -3.13 -17.86
CA PRO A 295 3.58 -2.77 -16.99
C PRO A 295 3.53 -3.47 -15.63
N PHE A 296 4.69 -3.92 -15.18
CA PHE A 296 4.89 -4.62 -13.90
C PHE A 296 6.39 -4.63 -13.57
N SER A 297 6.75 -4.97 -12.34
CA SER A 297 8.14 -4.93 -11.83
C SER A 297 8.71 -6.31 -11.48
N ALA A 298 7.88 -7.32 -11.22
CA ALA A 298 8.36 -8.63 -10.77
C ALA A 298 7.49 -9.81 -11.21
N LEU A 299 8.11 -10.98 -11.37
CA LEU A 299 7.39 -12.26 -11.43
C LEU A 299 7.91 -13.17 -10.32
N PHE A 300 6.98 -13.85 -9.64
CA PHE A 300 7.36 -14.81 -8.61
C PHE A 300 7.01 -16.25 -8.98
N LYS A 301 7.86 -17.18 -8.53
CA LYS A 301 7.71 -18.62 -8.70
C LYS A 301 8.23 -19.36 -7.47
N TYR A 302 7.55 -20.43 -7.08
CA TYR A 302 8.05 -21.36 -6.08
C TYR A 302 9.27 -22.13 -6.61
N ASP A 303 10.37 -22.11 -5.85
CA ASP A 303 11.62 -22.77 -6.18
C ASP A 303 11.69 -24.09 -5.42
N GLY A 304 11.33 -25.15 -6.13
CA GLY A 304 11.10 -26.50 -5.61
C GLY A 304 10.05 -27.23 -6.45
N PHE A 305 9.84 -28.51 -6.18
CA PHE A 305 8.93 -29.35 -6.98
C PHE A 305 7.74 -29.87 -6.16
N ASP A 306 7.88 -30.02 -4.85
CA ASP A 306 6.83 -30.53 -3.96
C ASP A 306 6.17 -29.47 -3.04
N GLY A 307 6.69 -28.24 -3.03
CA GLY A 307 6.19 -27.16 -2.17
C GLY A 307 6.59 -27.27 -0.69
N GLY A 308 7.47 -28.21 -0.35
CA GLY A 308 8.00 -28.45 1.00
C GLY A 308 9.53 -28.31 1.11
N GLY A 309 10.21 -27.83 0.06
CA GLY A 309 11.67 -27.68 0.02
C GLY A 309 12.40 -28.94 -0.43
N ASP A 310 11.65 -29.95 -0.89
CA ASP A 310 12.16 -31.18 -1.50
C ASP A 310 13.23 -31.90 -0.65
N PRO A 311 13.00 -32.14 0.67
CA PRO A 311 14.00 -32.78 1.52
C PRO A 311 14.27 -34.24 1.16
N VAL A 312 13.40 -34.83 0.35
CA VAL A 312 13.60 -36.14 -0.29
C VAL A 312 13.23 -35.95 -1.76
N PRO A 313 14.18 -35.48 -2.59
CA PRO A 313 13.89 -35.14 -3.98
C PRO A 313 13.50 -36.40 -4.78
N ALA A 314 12.67 -36.21 -5.81
CA ALA A 314 12.33 -37.27 -6.74
C ALA A 314 13.53 -37.60 -7.65
N ALA A 315 13.61 -38.84 -8.16
CA ALA A 315 14.76 -39.31 -8.93
C ALA A 315 15.01 -38.51 -10.22
N GLU A 316 13.99 -37.81 -10.74
CA GLU A 316 14.10 -36.97 -11.93
C GLU A 316 14.81 -35.63 -11.66
N VAL A 317 14.88 -35.21 -10.40
CA VAL A 317 15.50 -33.95 -9.94
C VAL A 317 16.66 -34.20 -8.96
N ASP A 318 17.03 -35.47 -8.78
CA ASP A 318 18.21 -35.98 -8.07
C ASP A 318 18.73 -37.22 -8.85
N VAL A 319 19.29 -36.96 -10.04
CA VAL A 319 19.74 -38.02 -10.96
C VAL A 319 20.97 -38.75 -10.42
N ASN A 320 21.76 -38.07 -9.61
CA ASN A 320 23.00 -38.62 -9.06
C ASN A 320 22.77 -39.41 -7.74
N GLY A 321 21.59 -39.27 -7.12
CA GLY A 321 21.17 -39.97 -5.91
C GLY A 321 21.85 -39.48 -4.64
N ASP A 322 22.35 -38.24 -4.62
CA ASP A 322 23.03 -37.65 -3.47
C ASP A 322 22.04 -37.10 -2.42
N GLY A 323 20.76 -36.97 -2.78
CA GLY A 323 19.70 -36.46 -1.91
C GLY A 323 19.49 -34.95 -2.00
N PHE A 324 20.11 -34.26 -2.95
CA PHE A 324 19.93 -32.84 -3.20
C PHE A 324 19.26 -32.58 -4.56
N LEU A 325 18.65 -31.40 -4.71
CA LEU A 325 18.16 -30.93 -6.00
C LEU A 325 19.32 -30.69 -6.96
N ASP A 326 19.26 -31.32 -8.14
CA ASP A 326 20.22 -31.13 -9.21
C ASP A 326 20.17 -29.69 -9.74
N TYR A 327 21.31 -28.99 -9.66
CA TYR A 327 21.49 -27.60 -10.07
C TYR A 327 20.80 -27.26 -11.40
N ALA A 328 21.02 -28.08 -12.43
CA ALA A 328 20.52 -27.82 -13.78
C ALA A 328 18.99 -27.89 -13.93
N THR A 329 18.30 -28.48 -12.95
CA THR A 329 16.84 -28.68 -13.00
C THR A 329 16.06 -27.54 -12.33
N LEU A 330 16.74 -26.69 -11.56
CA LEU A 330 16.10 -25.71 -10.69
C LEU A 330 15.17 -24.75 -11.45
N PRO A 331 13.95 -24.50 -10.92
CA PRO A 331 12.96 -23.59 -11.52
C PRO A 331 13.51 -22.20 -11.85
N ILE A 332 14.42 -21.65 -11.04
CA ILE A 332 15.03 -20.34 -11.26
C ILE A 332 15.62 -20.18 -12.67
N HIS A 333 16.19 -21.24 -13.26
CA HIS A 333 16.77 -21.16 -14.60
C HIS A 333 15.73 -20.81 -15.68
N LYS A 334 14.50 -21.31 -15.50
CA LYS A 334 13.38 -21.01 -16.38
C LYS A 334 12.79 -19.63 -16.08
N THR A 335 12.68 -19.28 -14.80
CA THR A 335 12.12 -17.99 -14.38
C THR A 335 12.99 -16.82 -14.84
N VAL A 336 14.32 -16.90 -14.63
CA VAL A 336 15.24 -15.85 -15.11
C VAL A 336 15.23 -15.78 -16.63
N ALA A 337 15.28 -16.91 -17.34
CA ALA A 337 15.23 -16.90 -18.81
C ALA A 337 13.95 -16.24 -19.35
N LEU A 338 12.80 -16.55 -18.76
CA LEU A 338 11.51 -15.93 -19.10
C LEU A 338 11.54 -14.43 -18.87
N VAL A 339 11.98 -14.01 -17.67
CA VAL A 339 12.05 -12.60 -17.28
C VAL A 339 12.95 -11.83 -18.25
N ARG A 340 14.15 -12.33 -18.55
CA ARG A 340 15.08 -11.69 -19.50
C ARG A 340 14.49 -11.57 -20.91
N GLN A 341 13.65 -12.52 -21.32
CA GLN A 341 12.92 -12.41 -22.59
C GLN A 341 11.87 -11.29 -22.54
N ILE A 342 11.12 -11.16 -21.44
CA ILE A 342 10.17 -10.06 -21.25
C ILE A 342 10.88 -8.72 -21.26
N GLU A 343 11.99 -8.57 -20.54
CA GLU A 343 12.74 -7.31 -20.49
C GLU A 343 13.22 -6.88 -21.88
N LYS A 344 13.66 -7.84 -22.70
CA LYS A 344 14.06 -7.60 -24.09
C LYS A 344 12.90 -7.14 -24.97
N GLU A 345 11.71 -7.71 -24.80
CA GLU A 345 10.52 -7.36 -25.60
C GLU A 345 9.84 -6.07 -25.12
N ALA A 346 9.80 -5.83 -23.81
CA ALA A 346 9.07 -4.74 -23.19
C ALA A 346 9.94 -3.52 -22.82
N GLY A 347 11.27 -3.64 -22.88
CA GLY A 347 12.19 -2.53 -22.62
C GLY A 347 12.22 -2.03 -21.17
N ARG A 348 11.89 -2.90 -20.22
CA ARG A 348 11.86 -2.60 -18.76
C ARG A 348 12.56 -3.70 -17.99
N SER A 349 13.14 -3.39 -16.82
CA SER A 349 13.66 -4.40 -15.90
C SER A 349 12.56 -5.10 -15.13
N VAL A 350 12.74 -6.39 -14.85
CA VAL A 350 11.80 -7.23 -14.13
C VAL A 350 12.59 -8.08 -13.14
N MET A 351 12.19 -8.07 -11.87
CA MET A 351 12.82 -8.85 -10.80
C MET A 351 12.24 -10.28 -10.77
N PRO A 352 13.06 -11.33 -10.97
CA PRO A 352 12.64 -12.69 -10.67
C PRO A 352 12.65 -12.90 -9.14
N VAL A 353 11.51 -13.32 -8.60
CA VAL A 353 11.32 -13.60 -7.18
C VAL A 353 11.12 -15.10 -6.98
N MET A 354 11.98 -15.74 -6.18
CA MET A 354 11.90 -17.16 -5.89
C MET A 354 11.37 -17.38 -4.48
N VAL A 355 10.30 -18.17 -4.35
CA VAL A 355 9.74 -18.56 -3.04
C VAL A 355 10.37 -19.87 -2.63
N ILE A 356 11.12 -19.88 -1.52
CA ILE A 356 11.98 -21.00 -1.12
C ILE A 356 11.54 -21.56 0.22
N TYR A 357 11.44 -22.87 0.31
CA TYR A 357 11.27 -23.60 1.57
C TYR A 357 12.61 -24.25 1.97
N THR A 358 13.09 -23.91 3.15
CA THR A 358 14.27 -24.52 3.81
C THR A 358 13.86 -25.43 4.97
N ALA A 359 12.55 -25.54 5.20
CA ALA A 359 11.83 -26.55 5.98
C ALA A 359 10.35 -26.50 5.55
N ASN A 360 9.67 -27.64 5.48
CA ASN A 360 8.26 -27.67 5.11
C ASN A 360 7.39 -27.21 6.29
N ALA A 361 6.85 -25.99 6.23
CA ALA A 361 5.79 -25.55 7.14
C ALA A 361 4.39 -25.59 6.51
N SER A 362 4.29 -25.96 5.22
CA SER A 362 3.02 -26.11 4.52
C SER A 362 2.21 -27.24 5.18
N GLY A 363 1.00 -26.91 5.64
CA GLY A 363 0.20 -27.80 6.49
C GLY A 363 0.37 -27.61 8.00
N GLY A 364 1.16 -26.60 8.42
CA GLY A 364 1.17 -26.07 9.78
C GLY A 364 2.29 -26.60 10.69
N SER A 365 3.24 -27.41 10.21
CA SER A 365 4.37 -27.86 11.05
C SER A 365 5.68 -28.15 10.32
N ALA A 366 6.75 -27.44 10.71
CA ALA A 366 8.13 -27.69 10.28
C ALA A 366 8.93 -28.64 11.19
N LEU A 367 8.33 -29.12 12.30
CA LEU A 367 9.06 -29.93 13.29
C LEU A 367 9.67 -31.21 12.72
N ALA A 368 8.92 -31.89 11.85
CA ALA A 368 9.35 -33.16 11.26
C ALA A 368 10.60 -33.02 10.39
N ASP A 369 10.87 -31.81 9.87
CA ASP A 369 12.03 -31.52 9.05
C ASP A 369 13.21 -31.05 9.91
N LEU A 370 12.95 -30.19 10.91
CA LEU A 370 14.01 -29.69 11.81
C LEU A 370 14.61 -30.78 12.71
N GLN A 371 13.84 -31.81 13.05
CA GLN A 371 14.29 -32.90 13.94
C GLN A 371 14.86 -34.10 13.18
N ASP A 372 14.63 -34.18 11.87
CA ASP A 372 15.19 -35.25 11.03
C ASP A 372 16.52 -34.80 10.45
N ALA A 373 17.60 -35.46 10.86
CA ALA A 373 18.95 -35.13 10.44
C ALA A 373 19.13 -35.21 8.92
N GLN A 374 18.53 -36.20 8.26
CA GLN A 374 18.66 -36.35 6.81
C GLN A 374 17.93 -35.22 6.09
N LYS A 375 16.70 -34.91 6.50
CA LYS A 375 15.94 -33.81 5.89
C LYS A 375 16.59 -32.47 6.11
N LEU A 376 17.06 -32.18 7.32
CA LEU A 376 17.76 -30.92 7.62
C LEU A 376 19.04 -30.77 6.78
N ARG A 377 19.81 -31.84 6.62
CA ARG A 377 20.98 -31.86 5.72
C ARG A 377 20.58 -31.55 4.28
N ASN A 378 19.52 -32.19 3.79
CA ASN A 378 19.05 -32.03 2.42
C ASN A 378 18.52 -30.61 2.16
N HIS A 379 17.76 -30.05 3.09
CA HIS A 379 17.32 -28.65 3.06
C HIS A 379 18.49 -27.66 2.94
N PHE A 380 19.55 -27.84 3.73
CA PHE A 380 20.74 -27.01 3.60
C PHE A 380 21.42 -27.15 2.23
N GLY A 381 21.57 -28.38 1.73
CA GLY A 381 22.18 -28.61 0.42
C GLY A 381 21.35 -28.02 -0.73
N ASN A 382 20.04 -28.27 -0.73
CA ASN A 382 19.10 -27.71 -1.70
C ASN A 382 19.18 -26.18 -1.72
N PHE A 383 19.18 -25.56 -0.54
CA PHE A 383 19.21 -24.11 -0.45
C PHE A 383 20.56 -23.51 -0.90
N ILE A 384 21.68 -24.17 -0.63
CA ILE A 384 22.98 -23.78 -1.18
C ILE A 384 22.95 -23.83 -2.71
N THR A 385 22.41 -24.91 -3.30
CA THR A 385 22.29 -25.04 -4.76
C THR A 385 21.43 -23.93 -5.35
N GLN A 386 20.31 -23.58 -4.72
CA GLN A 386 19.43 -22.47 -5.13
C GLN A 386 20.11 -21.11 -5.03
N CYS A 387 20.85 -20.85 -3.93
CA CYS A 387 21.64 -19.63 -3.76
C CYS A 387 22.68 -19.48 -4.89
N LEU A 388 23.44 -20.53 -5.18
CA LEU A 388 24.44 -20.54 -6.24
C LEU A 388 23.81 -20.30 -7.62
N ALA A 389 22.67 -20.93 -7.90
CA ALA A 389 21.95 -20.74 -9.14
C ALA A 389 21.48 -19.30 -9.31
N ALA A 390 20.93 -18.68 -8.26
CA ALA A 390 20.53 -17.27 -8.29
C ALA A 390 21.72 -16.33 -8.50
N GLN A 391 22.80 -16.54 -7.74
CA GLN A 391 24.02 -15.74 -7.85
C GLN A 391 24.67 -15.83 -9.24
N SER A 392 24.53 -16.97 -9.92
CA SER A 392 25.09 -17.20 -11.26
C SER A 392 24.51 -16.28 -12.34
N TYR A 393 23.34 -15.67 -12.10
CA TYR A 393 22.66 -14.77 -13.03
C TYR A 393 23.04 -13.30 -12.86
N LYS A 394 23.99 -12.98 -11.98
CA LYS A 394 24.51 -11.62 -11.84
C LYS A 394 25.28 -11.23 -13.10
N ASP A 395 24.94 -10.06 -13.62
CA ASP A 395 25.67 -9.41 -14.71
C ASP A 395 25.71 -7.89 -14.50
N GLU A 396 26.31 -7.14 -15.44
CA GLU A 396 26.43 -5.68 -15.34
C GLU A 396 25.08 -4.95 -15.32
N THR A 397 24.07 -5.52 -15.98
CA THR A 397 22.71 -4.96 -16.07
C THR A 397 21.78 -5.49 -14.97
N HIS A 398 22.14 -6.62 -14.34
CA HIS A 398 21.41 -7.26 -13.25
C HIS A 398 22.34 -7.50 -12.06
N PRO A 399 22.82 -6.44 -11.39
CA PRO A 399 23.72 -6.56 -10.25
C PRO A 399 23.07 -7.27 -9.06
N VAL A 400 21.73 -7.22 -8.97
CA VAL A 400 20.89 -8.05 -8.08
C VAL A 400 20.11 -9.00 -8.99
N PRO A 401 20.48 -10.29 -9.08
CA PRO A 401 19.97 -11.18 -10.13
C PRO A 401 18.59 -11.77 -9.83
N ALA A 402 18.23 -11.86 -8.54
CA ALA A 402 16.96 -12.38 -8.07
C ALA A 402 16.65 -11.87 -6.65
N THR A 403 15.43 -12.14 -6.18
CA THR A 403 14.98 -11.93 -4.80
C THR A 403 14.39 -13.21 -4.23
N PHE A 404 14.62 -13.51 -2.95
CA PHE A 404 14.08 -14.68 -2.25
C PHE A 404 13.01 -14.31 -1.22
N VAL A 405 11.87 -15.01 -1.26
CA VAL A 405 10.90 -15.06 -0.15
C VAL A 405 11.07 -16.40 0.55
N LEU A 406 11.54 -16.37 1.80
CA LEU A 406 11.91 -17.57 2.54
C LEU A 406 10.79 -18.07 3.45
N ASN A 407 10.65 -19.39 3.45
CA ASN A 407 9.91 -20.20 4.40
C ASN A 407 8.46 -19.75 4.63
N PRO A 408 7.61 -19.77 3.59
CA PRO A 408 6.18 -19.57 3.78
C PRO A 408 5.61 -20.45 4.90
N ASP A 409 4.70 -19.88 5.68
CA ASP A 409 4.04 -20.43 6.87
C ASP A 409 4.95 -20.73 8.07
N PHE A 410 6.27 -20.66 7.94
CA PHE A 410 7.17 -21.09 9.02
C PHE A 410 7.05 -20.20 10.26
N LEU A 411 7.21 -18.88 10.13
CA LEU A 411 7.11 -17.98 11.27
C LEU A 411 5.71 -17.97 11.87
N GLY A 412 4.67 -17.97 11.05
CA GLY A 412 3.28 -17.99 11.52
C GLY A 412 2.94 -19.29 12.26
N ALA A 413 3.29 -20.45 11.71
CA ALA A 413 3.06 -21.75 12.35
C ALA A 413 3.83 -21.88 13.67
N LEU A 414 5.07 -21.38 13.72
CA LEU A 414 5.85 -21.34 14.95
C LEU A 414 5.18 -20.49 16.04
N GLN A 415 4.63 -19.33 15.67
CA GLN A 415 4.02 -18.40 16.60
C GLN A 415 2.72 -18.92 17.20
N GLN A 416 1.85 -19.53 16.37
CA GLN A 416 0.58 -20.08 16.85
C GLN A 416 0.79 -21.09 17.99
N GLY A 417 1.87 -21.89 17.91
CA GLY A 417 2.32 -22.73 18.99
C GLY A 417 1.51 -23.99 19.37
N PRO A 418 0.40 -24.43 18.71
CA PRO A 418 -0.29 -25.65 19.15
C PRO A 418 0.52 -26.93 18.88
N TYR A 419 1.65 -26.84 18.16
CA TYR A 419 2.45 -27.99 17.72
C TYR A 419 3.70 -28.31 18.55
N GLY A 420 3.98 -27.58 19.63
CA GLY A 420 5.09 -27.94 20.53
C GLY A 420 6.47 -27.47 20.08
N TYR A 421 6.57 -26.35 19.37
CA TYR A 421 7.86 -25.78 18.94
C TYR A 421 8.79 -25.31 20.07
N THR A 422 8.33 -25.31 21.32
CA THR A 422 9.23 -25.16 22.48
C THR A 422 10.32 -26.23 22.49
N VAL A 423 10.07 -27.41 21.90
CA VAL A 423 11.08 -28.48 21.83
C VAL A 423 12.27 -28.09 20.95
N VAL A 424 12.05 -27.37 19.84
CA VAL A 424 13.13 -26.95 18.93
C VAL A 424 13.84 -25.69 19.40
N ARG A 425 13.36 -25.02 20.45
CA ARG A 425 14.06 -23.90 21.10
C ARG A 425 15.07 -24.36 22.15
N GLN A 426 15.04 -25.63 22.54
CA GLN A 426 15.95 -26.15 23.55
C GLN A 426 17.34 -26.34 22.97
N LYS A 427 18.37 -26.10 23.77
CA LYS A 427 19.75 -26.36 23.34
C LYS A 427 19.91 -27.81 22.87
N ASN A 428 20.57 -28.00 21.73
CA ASN A 428 20.84 -29.28 21.06
C ASN A 428 19.60 -29.98 20.49
N SER A 429 18.47 -29.29 20.30
CA SER A 429 17.26 -29.89 19.74
C SER A 429 17.23 -29.92 18.21
N VAL A 430 18.04 -29.10 17.55
CA VAL A 430 18.17 -29.05 16.08
C VAL A 430 19.65 -29.18 15.74
N PRO A 431 20.11 -30.24 15.05
CA PRO A 431 21.54 -30.51 14.84
C PRO A 431 22.16 -29.64 13.72
N VAL A 432 22.05 -28.31 13.84
CA VAL A 432 22.39 -27.31 12.81
C VAL A 432 23.82 -27.48 12.30
N ASN A 433 24.82 -27.42 13.20
CA ASN A 433 26.22 -27.38 12.78
C ASN A 433 26.64 -28.68 12.09
N ALA A 434 26.19 -29.82 12.63
CA ALA A 434 26.52 -31.13 12.08
C ALA A 434 25.90 -31.33 10.69
N GLN A 435 24.62 -30.98 10.51
CA GLN A 435 23.95 -31.17 9.21
C GLN A 435 24.38 -30.16 8.16
N LEU A 436 24.65 -28.91 8.54
CA LEU A 436 25.20 -27.92 7.62
C LEU A 436 26.58 -28.32 7.10
N ALA A 437 27.48 -28.78 7.99
CA ALA A 437 28.79 -29.28 7.60
C ALA A 437 28.68 -30.52 6.69
N ALA A 438 27.79 -31.46 7.02
CA ALA A 438 27.53 -32.63 6.20
C ALA A 438 26.99 -32.27 4.81
N ALA A 439 26.09 -31.28 4.72
CA ALA A 439 25.59 -30.78 3.44
C ALA A 439 26.73 -30.22 2.57
N ILE A 440 27.53 -29.30 3.11
CA ILE A 440 28.67 -28.70 2.40
C ILE A 440 29.70 -29.74 1.95
N GLN A 441 29.95 -30.76 2.76
CA GLN A 441 30.87 -31.84 2.40
C GLN A 441 30.33 -32.75 1.28
N ALA A 442 29.01 -32.97 1.25
CA ALA A 442 28.37 -33.87 0.32
C ALA A 442 28.02 -33.22 -1.03
N LEU A 443 27.86 -31.89 -1.08
CA LEU A 443 27.52 -31.18 -2.31
C LEU A 443 28.54 -31.44 -3.42
N PRO A 444 28.10 -31.73 -4.65
CA PRO A 444 28.99 -31.94 -5.77
C PRO A 444 29.68 -30.62 -6.17
N ALA A 445 30.80 -30.75 -6.88
CA ALA A 445 31.45 -29.58 -7.48
C ALA A 445 30.51 -28.93 -8.51
N MET A 446 30.18 -27.66 -8.32
CA MET A 446 29.34 -26.87 -9.22
C MET A 446 29.85 -25.43 -9.34
N ALA A 447 29.40 -24.72 -10.38
CA ALA A 447 29.87 -23.37 -10.64
C ALA A 447 29.57 -22.43 -9.46
N GLY A 448 30.55 -21.62 -9.07
CA GLY A 448 30.44 -20.67 -7.95
C GLY A 448 30.54 -21.30 -6.56
N PHE A 449 30.48 -22.63 -6.42
CA PHE A 449 30.64 -23.27 -5.11
C PHE A 449 32.09 -23.29 -4.66
N ILE A 450 32.34 -22.67 -3.51
CA ILE A 450 33.59 -22.76 -2.76
C ILE A 450 33.20 -23.11 -1.33
N ALA A 451 33.66 -24.26 -0.83
CA ALA A 451 33.40 -24.67 0.53
C ALA A 451 33.94 -23.61 1.52
N PRO A 452 33.07 -22.96 2.32
CA PRO A 452 33.48 -21.88 3.20
C PRO A 452 34.03 -22.43 4.52
N SER A 453 34.71 -21.56 5.28
CA SER A 453 34.87 -21.78 6.72
C SER A 453 33.55 -21.44 7.40
N LEU A 454 32.93 -22.45 8.03
CA LEU A 454 31.65 -22.26 8.69
C LEU A 454 31.78 -21.49 10.01
N PRO A 455 30.94 -20.47 10.27
CA PRO A 455 30.73 -19.98 11.62
C PRO A 455 30.04 -21.04 12.48
N THR A 456 30.14 -20.91 13.80
CA THR A 456 29.45 -21.81 14.74
C THR A 456 28.11 -21.21 15.14
N PHE A 457 27.03 -21.97 14.91
CA PHE A 457 25.68 -21.62 15.34
C PHE A 457 25.31 -22.38 16.62
N SER A 458 24.20 -22.02 17.27
CA SER A 458 23.60 -22.87 18.28
C SER A 458 22.87 -24.06 17.62
N ASP A 459 22.90 -25.23 18.26
CA ASP A 459 22.13 -26.40 17.78
C ASP A 459 20.68 -26.33 18.29
N ASP A 460 19.95 -25.32 17.84
CA ASP A 460 18.54 -25.05 18.16
C ASP A 460 17.88 -24.21 17.05
N LEU A 461 16.62 -23.85 17.23
CA LEU A 461 15.85 -23.03 16.27
C LEU A 461 16.53 -21.68 15.97
N TYR A 462 17.13 -21.05 16.96
CA TYR A 462 17.79 -19.74 16.77
C TYR A 462 19.00 -19.88 15.85
N GLY A 463 19.82 -20.91 16.07
CA GLY A 463 20.97 -21.19 15.22
C GLY A 463 20.57 -21.64 13.82
N TYR A 464 19.45 -22.36 13.67
CA TYR A 464 18.92 -22.71 12.35
C TYR A 464 18.56 -21.47 11.53
N ILE A 465 17.84 -20.50 12.13
CA ILE A 465 17.47 -19.24 11.47
C ILE A 465 18.73 -18.47 11.04
N GLN A 466 19.72 -18.37 11.93
CA GLN A 466 20.99 -17.71 11.60
C GLN A 466 21.78 -18.46 10.52
N ALA A 467 21.74 -19.79 10.49
CA ALA A 467 22.36 -20.60 9.45
C ALA A 467 21.71 -20.36 8.09
N VAL A 468 20.37 -20.34 8.01
CA VAL A 468 19.63 -20.02 6.76
C VAL A 468 20.01 -18.62 6.26
N ASN A 469 19.98 -17.61 7.13
CA ASN A 469 20.39 -16.25 6.78
C ASN A 469 21.85 -16.18 6.28
N TYR A 470 22.76 -16.86 6.97
CA TYR A 470 24.16 -16.97 6.57
C TYR A 470 24.32 -17.57 5.18
N LEU A 471 23.57 -18.62 4.84
CA LEU A 471 23.65 -19.28 3.53
C LEU A 471 23.39 -18.30 2.38
N VAL A 472 22.40 -17.42 2.50
CA VAL A 472 22.16 -16.38 1.49
C VAL A 472 23.34 -15.43 1.40
N ARG A 473 23.83 -14.91 2.54
CA ARG A 473 24.96 -13.96 2.55
C ARG A 473 26.25 -14.59 2.04
N GLN A 474 26.45 -15.89 2.23
CA GLN A 474 27.66 -16.62 1.83
C GLN A 474 27.64 -17.02 0.34
N PHE A 475 26.51 -17.54 -0.15
CA PHE A 475 26.43 -18.16 -1.47
C PHE A 475 25.64 -17.32 -2.50
N ALA A 476 24.87 -16.33 -2.04
CA ALA A 476 24.13 -15.39 -2.88
C ALA A 476 24.16 -13.94 -2.32
N PRO A 477 25.35 -13.36 -2.04
CA PRO A 477 25.49 -12.06 -1.39
C PRO A 477 24.74 -10.92 -2.11
N ASP A 478 24.59 -11.03 -3.43
CA ASP A 478 23.92 -10.01 -4.24
C ASP A 478 22.39 -10.17 -4.28
N VAL A 479 21.83 -11.32 -3.89
CA VAL A 479 20.39 -11.59 -3.86
C VAL A 479 19.73 -10.91 -2.66
N ALA A 480 18.61 -10.23 -2.90
CA ALA A 480 17.77 -9.69 -1.82
C ALA A 480 16.94 -10.81 -1.21
N PHE A 481 16.73 -10.82 0.10
CA PHE A 481 15.86 -11.83 0.70
C PHE A 481 15.09 -11.35 1.92
N GLY A 482 13.97 -12.02 2.19
CA GLY A 482 13.12 -11.76 3.34
C GLY A 482 12.43 -13.02 3.82
N TRP A 483 12.11 -13.08 5.11
CA TRP A 483 11.26 -14.13 5.66
C TRP A 483 9.79 -13.77 5.53
N GLN A 484 8.93 -14.78 5.47
CA GLN A 484 7.50 -14.61 5.42
C GLN A 484 6.84 -14.82 6.79
N THR A 485 5.79 -14.03 7.07
CA THR A 485 4.84 -14.23 8.17
C THR A 485 3.39 -14.05 7.70
N ASN A 486 2.44 -14.61 8.45
CA ASN A 486 1.03 -14.65 8.08
C ASN A 486 0.17 -13.68 8.91
N VAL A 487 -0.94 -13.22 8.36
CA VAL A 487 -1.97 -12.47 9.11
C VAL A 487 -2.59 -13.28 10.27
N TRP A 488 -2.53 -14.62 10.20
CA TRP A 488 -3.03 -15.54 11.23
C TRP A 488 -1.96 -16.00 12.23
N ALA A 489 -0.76 -15.39 12.25
CA ALA A 489 0.34 -15.83 13.09
C ALA A 489 0.00 -15.86 14.60
N THR A 490 -0.94 -15.02 15.06
CA THR A 490 -1.41 -14.95 16.45
C THR A 490 -2.66 -15.79 16.73
N GLY A 491 -3.09 -16.64 15.80
CA GLY A 491 -4.25 -17.51 15.95
C GLY A 491 -5.02 -17.68 14.64
N THR A 492 -6.14 -16.97 14.49
CA THR A 492 -6.91 -16.96 13.23
C THR A 492 -6.90 -15.58 12.62
N ALA A 493 -7.11 -15.47 11.31
CA ALA A 493 -7.26 -14.18 10.65
C ALA A 493 -8.57 -13.46 11.03
N ASP A 494 -9.49 -14.11 11.76
CA ASP A 494 -10.81 -13.52 12.13
C ASP A 494 -10.69 -12.24 12.95
N TRP A 495 -9.52 -11.97 13.55
CA TRP A 495 -9.30 -10.72 14.30
C TRP A 495 -9.56 -9.49 13.42
N VAL A 496 -9.28 -9.54 12.11
CA VAL A 496 -9.50 -8.40 11.19
C VAL A 496 -10.99 -8.09 10.99
N LEU A 497 -11.86 -9.08 11.22
CA LEU A 497 -13.31 -8.99 11.03
C LEU A 497 -14.03 -8.39 12.25
N ARG A 498 -13.34 -8.24 13.39
CA ARG A 498 -13.94 -7.77 14.65
C ARG A 498 -14.07 -6.25 14.65
N ASP A 499 -15.20 -5.74 15.13
CA ASP A 499 -15.40 -4.30 15.33
C ASP A 499 -14.39 -3.70 16.34
N THR A 500 -13.82 -4.56 17.20
CA THR A 500 -12.79 -4.21 18.20
C THR A 500 -11.38 -4.65 17.79
N ALA A 501 -11.11 -4.82 16.49
CA ALA A 501 -9.77 -5.20 16.00
C ALA A 501 -8.72 -4.21 16.52
N ASP A 502 -7.61 -4.74 17.04
CA ASP A 502 -6.46 -3.95 17.49
C ASP A 502 -5.22 -4.35 16.67
N PRO A 503 -5.07 -3.79 15.45
CA PRO A 503 -3.97 -4.15 14.57
C PRO A 503 -2.59 -3.78 15.15
N VAL A 504 -2.54 -2.82 16.07
CA VAL A 504 -1.29 -2.44 16.75
C VAL A 504 -0.87 -3.54 17.73
N ALA A 505 -1.80 -4.05 18.55
CA ALA A 505 -1.51 -5.15 19.46
C ALA A 505 -1.10 -6.42 18.71
N GLU A 506 -1.80 -6.75 17.62
CA GLU A 506 -1.46 -7.91 16.76
C GLU A 506 -0.06 -7.76 16.15
N GLY A 507 0.24 -6.57 15.59
CA GLY A 507 1.55 -6.29 15.03
C GLY A 507 2.68 -6.30 16.07
N GLN A 508 2.44 -5.83 17.29
CA GLN A 508 3.40 -5.92 18.39
C GLN A 508 3.69 -7.37 18.79
N ALA A 509 2.66 -8.23 18.83
CA ALA A 509 2.84 -9.64 19.15
C ALA A 509 3.67 -10.37 18.08
N ILE A 510 3.38 -10.15 16.80
CA ILE A 510 4.15 -10.70 15.67
C ILE A 510 5.60 -10.20 15.71
N ALA A 511 5.81 -8.89 15.82
CA ALA A 511 7.16 -8.32 15.85
C ALA A 511 7.97 -8.82 17.06
N GLY A 512 7.35 -8.90 18.25
CA GLY A 512 7.99 -9.42 19.45
C GLY A 512 8.44 -10.86 19.29
N PHE A 513 7.64 -11.69 18.63
CA PHE A 513 8.01 -13.08 18.32
C PHE A 513 9.17 -13.17 17.33
N ILE A 514 9.12 -12.42 16.23
CA ILE A 514 10.19 -12.39 15.21
C ILE A 514 11.51 -11.86 15.82
N HIS A 515 11.41 -10.86 16.70
CA HIS A 515 12.56 -10.30 17.41
C HIS A 515 13.17 -11.32 18.39
N GLU A 516 12.35 -12.07 19.13
CA GLU A 516 12.82 -13.13 20.04
C GLU A 516 13.59 -14.22 19.30
N LEU A 517 13.15 -14.59 18.10
CA LEU A 517 13.86 -15.54 17.24
C LEU A 517 15.15 -14.98 16.63
N GLY A 518 15.37 -13.67 16.71
CA GLY A 518 16.55 -13.00 16.15
C GLY A 518 16.58 -12.98 14.62
N VAL A 519 15.46 -13.15 13.92
CA VAL A 519 15.39 -13.29 12.45
C VAL A 519 16.07 -12.11 11.73
N TYR A 520 15.84 -10.88 12.22
CA TYR A 520 16.39 -9.63 11.67
C TYR A 520 17.52 -9.04 12.53
N SER A 521 18.25 -9.89 13.25
CA SER A 521 19.38 -9.48 14.09
C SER A 521 20.71 -9.99 13.55
N GLY A 522 21.80 -9.32 13.92
CA GLY A 522 23.16 -9.72 13.57
C GLY A 522 23.57 -9.40 12.14
N GLU A 523 24.74 -9.90 11.74
CA GLU A 523 25.40 -9.57 10.46
C GLU A 523 24.68 -10.15 9.24
N TYR A 524 23.79 -11.13 9.44
CA TYR A 524 23.10 -11.84 8.37
C TYR A 524 21.64 -11.43 8.22
N ALA A 525 21.20 -10.32 8.85
CA ALA A 525 19.82 -9.87 8.82
C ALA A 525 19.25 -9.78 7.38
N PRO A 526 18.01 -10.24 7.12
CA PRO A 526 17.36 -10.14 5.82
C PRO A 526 17.04 -8.68 5.43
N ASP A 527 16.74 -8.46 4.15
CA ASP A 527 16.53 -7.13 3.56
C ASP A 527 15.07 -6.64 3.64
N PHE A 528 14.09 -7.55 3.78
CA PHE A 528 12.66 -7.22 3.91
C PHE A 528 11.88 -8.30 4.68
N ILE A 529 10.60 -8.05 4.98
CA ILE A 529 9.65 -9.05 5.51
C ILE A 529 8.46 -9.20 4.56
N ALA A 530 8.01 -10.43 4.32
CA ALA A 530 6.85 -10.73 3.48
C ALA A 530 5.60 -11.05 4.33
N PHE A 531 4.43 -10.54 3.93
CA PHE A 531 3.18 -10.74 4.65
C PHE A 531 2.13 -11.45 3.81
N ASP A 532 1.69 -12.62 4.28
CA ASP A 532 0.65 -13.40 3.63
C ASP A 532 -0.73 -13.16 4.24
N LYS A 533 -1.68 -12.85 3.35
CA LYS A 533 -3.10 -12.71 3.65
C LYS A 533 -3.83 -14.05 3.59
N PHE A 534 -3.34 -15.01 2.81
CA PHE A 534 -4.01 -16.17 2.21
C PHE A 534 -4.42 -15.86 0.75
N GLU A 535 -3.89 -16.62 -0.20
CA GLU A 535 -4.03 -16.33 -1.64
C GLU A 535 -5.47 -16.23 -2.14
N CYS A 536 -6.44 -16.86 -1.47
CA CYS A 536 -7.82 -16.96 -1.93
C CYS A 536 -8.53 -15.60 -2.09
N ASP A 537 -9.18 -15.47 -3.25
CA ASP A 537 -10.07 -14.37 -3.60
C ASP A 537 -11.16 -14.19 -2.53
N CYS A 538 -11.31 -12.99 -1.97
CA CYS A 538 -12.02 -12.74 -0.70
C CYS A 538 -13.44 -13.32 -0.62
N PHE A 539 -14.20 -13.29 -1.72
CA PHE A 539 -15.60 -13.78 -1.74
C PHE A 539 -15.74 -15.11 -2.48
N SER A 540 -14.61 -15.78 -2.76
CA SER A 540 -14.57 -17.17 -3.23
C SER A 540 -15.07 -18.15 -2.17
N PRO A 541 -15.61 -19.32 -2.57
CA PRO A 541 -16.00 -20.36 -1.63
C PRO A 541 -14.94 -20.72 -0.57
N ASP A 542 -13.66 -20.73 -0.96
CA ASP A 542 -12.55 -21.11 -0.07
C ASP A 542 -12.20 -20.01 0.95
N ALA A 543 -12.50 -18.74 0.64
CA ALA A 543 -12.24 -17.62 1.53
C ALA A 543 -13.44 -17.28 2.44
N LEU A 544 -14.68 -17.57 2.03
CA LEU A 544 -15.89 -17.09 2.72
C LEU A 544 -15.98 -17.51 4.19
N ALA A 545 -15.27 -18.55 4.64
CA ALA A 545 -15.29 -18.94 6.04
C ALA A 545 -14.60 -17.93 6.98
N HIS A 546 -13.46 -17.35 6.57
CA HIS A 546 -12.55 -16.59 7.45
C HIS A 546 -11.80 -15.42 6.78
N TYR A 547 -11.83 -15.32 5.45
CA TYR A 547 -10.91 -14.50 4.66
C TYR A 547 -11.63 -13.56 3.66
N GLY A 548 -12.93 -13.34 3.85
CA GLY A 548 -13.70 -12.33 3.12
C GLY A 548 -13.54 -10.96 3.74
N TRP A 549 -12.84 -10.04 3.08
CA TRP A 549 -12.47 -8.76 3.69
C TRP A 549 -13.22 -7.60 3.05
N ASN A 550 -13.65 -6.63 3.85
CA ASN A 550 -14.11 -5.32 3.40
C ASN A 550 -12.97 -4.29 3.57
N ALA A 551 -13.23 -3.00 3.31
CA ALA A 551 -12.16 -1.99 3.37
C ALA A 551 -11.59 -1.84 4.79
N THR A 552 -12.44 -1.88 5.81
CA THR A 552 -12.00 -1.84 7.22
C THR A 552 -11.05 -2.99 7.54
N CYS A 553 -11.32 -4.20 7.05
CA CYS A 553 -10.46 -5.37 7.25
C CYS A 553 -9.08 -5.20 6.60
N TRP A 554 -9.04 -4.68 5.36
CA TRP A 554 -7.78 -4.39 4.67
C TRP A 554 -6.96 -3.31 5.39
N LEU A 555 -7.61 -2.25 5.89
CA LEU A 555 -6.94 -1.22 6.68
C LEU A 555 -6.39 -1.75 8.01
N ASN A 556 -7.10 -2.67 8.67
CA ASN A 556 -6.60 -3.36 9.85
C ASN A 556 -5.35 -4.19 9.52
N TYR A 557 -5.38 -4.95 8.42
CA TYR A 557 -4.21 -5.70 7.93
C TYR A 557 -3.01 -4.77 7.65
N LEU A 558 -3.21 -3.68 6.91
CA LEU A 558 -2.12 -2.73 6.62
C LEU A 558 -1.58 -2.03 7.88
N ALA A 559 -2.43 -1.72 8.85
CA ALA A 559 -1.99 -1.17 10.14
C ALA A 559 -1.13 -2.17 10.93
N MET A 560 -1.45 -3.47 10.87
CA MET A 560 -0.63 -4.53 11.47
C MET A 560 0.72 -4.65 10.75
N VAL A 561 0.74 -4.62 9.40
CA VAL A 561 1.97 -4.59 8.60
C VAL A 561 2.84 -3.40 9.00
N LYS A 562 2.26 -2.19 9.08
CA LYS A 562 2.97 -0.98 9.49
C LYS A 562 3.57 -1.10 10.88
N GLN A 563 2.84 -1.69 11.83
CA GLN A 563 3.32 -1.88 13.20
C GLN A 563 4.49 -2.87 13.26
N VAL A 564 4.41 -3.99 12.52
CA VAL A 564 5.50 -4.98 12.48
C VAL A 564 6.76 -4.39 11.84
N THR A 565 6.63 -3.79 10.67
CA THR A 565 7.75 -3.17 9.93
C THR A 565 8.41 -2.05 10.73
N LYS A 566 7.63 -1.21 11.43
CA LYS A 566 8.16 -0.18 12.34
C LYS A 566 8.97 -0.79 13.48
N ALA A 567 8.51 -1.88 14.09
CA ALA A 567 9.21 -2.53 15.19
C ALA A 567 10.49 -3.26 14.74
N LEU A 568 10.53 -3.75 13.51
CA LEU A 568 11.70 -4.43 12.93
C LEU A 568 12.66 -3.48 12.21
N LEU A 569 12.23 -2.24 11.90
CA LEU A 569 12.92 -1.31 10.99
C LEU A 569 13.19 -1.90 9.60
N THR A 570 12.24 -2.70 9.10
CA THR A 570 12.38 -3.50 7.87
C THR A 570 11.17 -3.29 6.97
N PRO A 571 11.32 -3.05 5.66
CA PRO A 571 10.20 -2.82 4.75
C PRO A 571 9.42 -4.09 4.44
N ALA A 572 8.15 -3.92 4.06
CA ALA A 572 7.22 -5.01 3.76
C ALA A 572 7.05 -5.27 2.26
N MET A 573 7.04 -6.55 1.92
CA MET A 573 6.43 -7.08 0.71
C MET A 573 5.07 -7.69 1.07
N LEU A 574 4.00 -7.31 0.37
CA LEU A 574 2.72 -8.02 0.49
C LEU A 574 2.76 -9.22 -0.45
N TRP A 575 2.67 -10.43 0.10
CA TRP A 575 2.77 -11.68 -0.63
C TRP A 575 2.04 -12.78 0.14
N GLN A 576 1.01 -13.45 -0.37
CA GLN A 576 0.45 -13.45 -1.73
C GLN A 576 -0.97 -12.87 -1.72
N ILE A 577 -1.20 -11.79 -2.46
CA ILE A 577 -2.45 -11.01 -2.40
C ILE A 577 -3.38 -11.39 -3.55
N PRO A 578 -4.66 -11.74 -3.29
CA PRO A 578 -5.61 -12.06 -4.36
C PRO A 578 -5.85 -10.85 -5.28
N GLY A 579 -5.75 -11.08 -6.58
CA GLY A 579 -5.97 -10.06 -7.61
C GLY A 579 -7.43 -9.84 -8.00
N GLY A 580 -8.36 -10.69 -7.56
CA GLY A 580 -9.76 -10.60 -7.98
C GLY A 580 -10.40 -9.28 -7.56
N HIS A 581 -11.43 -8.87 -8.31
CA HIS A 581 -12.16 -7.63 -8.07
C HIS A 581 -13.66 -7.85 -7.81
N MET A 582 -14.31 -6.77 -7.38
CA MET A 582 -15.75 -6.72 -7.17
C MET A 582 -16.43 -6.29 -8.48
N PRO A 583 -17.13 -7.19 -9.20
CA PRO A 583 -17.78 -6.83 -10.46
C PRO A 583 -18.94 -5.84 -10.24
N THR A 584 -19.03 -4.84 -11.11
CA THR A 584 -20.10 -3.84 -11.09
C THR A 584 -21.33 -4.28 -11.89
N VAL A 585 -22.46 -3.60 -11.71
CA VAL A 585 -23.66 -3.79 -12.54
C VAL A 585 -23.35 -3.48 -14.01
N GLU A 586 -22.57 -2.43 -14.27
CA GLU A 586 -22.18 -2.02 -15.62
C GLU A 586 -21.28 -3.05 -16.31
N GLU A 587 -20.34 -3.63 -15.56
CA GLU A 587 -19.46 -4.69 -16.05
C GLU A 587 -20.19 -6.01 -16.28
N GLY A 588 -21.13 -6.33 -15.40
CA GLY A 588 -21.70 -7.67 -15.28
C GLY A 588 -20.70 -8.68 -14.71
N VAL A 589 -21.01 -9.96 -14.90
CA VAL A 589 -20.26 -11.10 -14.31
C VAL A 589 -19.79 -12.10 -15.36
N SER A 590 -19.82 -11.73 -16.65
CA SER A 590 -19.46 -12.63 -17.74
C SER A 590 -17.95 -12.83 -17.89
N LYS A 591 -17.16 -11.87 -17.41
CA LYS A 591 -15.70 -11.83 -17.50
C LYS A 591 -14.98 -12.32 -16.25
N ILE A 592 -15.72 -12.47 -15.14
CA ILE A 592 -15.18 -12.93 -13.87
C ILE A 592 -16.17 -13.89 -13.22
N SER A 593 -15.68 -15.08 -12.89
CA SER A 593 -16.48 -16.10 -12.20
C SER A 593 -16.74 -15.70 -10.74
N ALA A 594 -17.89 -16.10 -10.19
CA ALA A 594 -18.20 -15.92 -8.77
C ALA A 594 -17.18 -16.58 -7.83
N ALA A 595 -16.43 -17.56 -8.31
CA ALA A 595 -15.31 -18.16 -7.57
C ALA A 595 -14.11 -17.21 -7.39
N HIS A 596 -14.09 -16.08 -8.09
CA HIS A 596 -12.97 -15.11 -8.09
C HIS A 596 -13.40 -13.69 -7.70
N PHE A 597 -14.64 -13.50 -7.24
CA PHE A 597 -15.05 -12.21 -6.69
C PHE A 597 -14.18 -11.90 -5.46
N ALA A 598 -13.58 -10.72 -5.43
CA ALA A 598 -12.76 -10.32 -4.29
C ALA A 598 -12.70 -8.80 -4.12
N SER A 599 -12.47 -8.36 -2.89
CA SER A 599 -12.24 -6.95 -2.59
C SER A 599 -10.77 -6.55 -2.70
N GLY A 600 -9.82 -7.50 -2.81
CA GLY A 600 -8.39 -7.22 -2.80
C GLY A 600 -7.96 -6.33 -3.96
N GLY A 601 -8.20 -6.79 -5.19
CA GLY A 601 -7.92 -6.00 -6.40
C GLY A 601 -8.58 -4.63 -6.32
N THR A 602 -9.89 -4.58 -6.03
CA THR A 602 -10.65 -3.32 -5.92
C THR A 602 -10.13 -2.39 -4.82
N PHE A 603 -9.75 -2.89 -3.66
CA PHE A 603 -9.25 -2.07 -2.55
C PHE A 603 -7.93 -1.39 -2.90
N PHE A 604 -6.97 -2.16 -3.41
CA PHE A 604 -5.63 -1.65 -3.72
C PHE A 604 -5.59 -0.86 -5.01
N MET A 605 -6.28 -1.30 -6.07
CA MET A 605 -6.20 -0.66 -7.38
C MET A 605 -7.31 0.37 -7.64
N GLY A 606 -8.37 0.36 -6.84
CA GLY A 606 -9.51 1.26 -6.99
C GLY A 606 -10.40 0.94 -8.20
N ASP A 607 -11.69 1.22 -8.08
CA ASP A 607 -12.65 1.17 -9.17
C ASP A 607 -13.66 2.30 -9.07
N ALA A 608 -13.43 3.37 -9.85
CA ALA A 608 -14.23 4.58 -9.83
C ALA A 608 -15.72 4.34 -10.19
N ARG A 609 -16.05 3.21 -10.82
CA ARG A 609 -17.44 2.82 -11.12
C ARG A 609 -18.22 2.50 -9.84
N ILE A 610 -17.53 2.11 -8.77
CA ILE A 610 -18.14 1.79 -7.48
C ILE A 610 -18.33 3.05 -6.63
N GLY A 611 -17.28 3.88 -6.56
CA GLY A 611 -17.27 5.04 -5.68
C GLY A 611 -17.57 4.64 -4.23
N SER A 612 -18.43 5.41 -3.55
CA SER A 612 -18.88 5.13 -2.19
C SER A 612 -20.22 4.39 -2.11
N ASP A 613 -20.78 3.94 -3.22
CA ASP A 613 -22.11 3.31 -3.28
C ASP A 613 -22.02 1.83 -3.65
N PRO A 614 -22.16 0.91 -2.67
CA PRO A 614 -22.14 -0.53 -2.91
C PRO A 614 -23.25 -1.03 -3.83
N ASP A 615 -24.34 -0.30 -4.06
CA ASP A 615 -25.43 -0.74 -4.92
C ASP A 615 -25.07 -0.70 -6.42
N THR A 616 -23.91 -0.12 -6.75
CA THR A 616 -23.29 -0.20 -8.09
C THR A 616 -22.68 -1.58 -8.38
N LEU A 617 -22.54 -2.44 -7.37
CA LEU A 617 -22.00 -3.79 -7.51
C LEU A 617 -23.03 -4.79 -8.05
N SER A 618 -22.56 -5.85 -8.69
CA SER A 618 -23.43 -6.89 -9.21
C SER A 618 -24.31 -7.52 -8.11
N LEU A 619 -25.58 -7.76 -8.41
CA LEU A 619 -26.50 -8.43 -7.48
C LEU A 619 -26.02 -9.82 -7.06
N GLN A 620 -25.26 -10.51 -7.92
CA GLN A 620 -24.70 -11.81 -7.60
C GLN A 620 -23.68 -11.70 -6.46
N LEU A 621 -22.76 -10.72 -6.52
CA LEU A 621 -21.82 -10.45 -5.43
C LEU A 621 -22.55 -10.03 -4.16
N LEU A 622 -23.46 -9.05 -4.27
CA LEU A 622 -24.16 -8.51 -3.10
C LEU A 622 -24.95 -9.57 -2.34
N ASN A 623 -25.54 -10.54 -3.05
CA ASN A 623 -26.31 -11.65 -2.47
C ASN A 623 -25.47 -12.85 -2.03
N THR A 624 -24.14 -12.84 -2.20
CA THR A 624 -23.27 -13.91 -1.71
C THR A 624 -23.46 -14.07 -0.19
N ALA A 625 -23.83 -15.28 0.23
CA ALA A 625 -24.13 -15.57 1.62
C ALA A 625 -22.86 -15.58 2.48
N LEU A 626 -22.96 -14.98 3.67
CA LEU A 626 -21.94 -14.96 4.70
C LEU A 626 -22.45 -15.62 5.97
N ASN A 627 -21.53 -16.24 6.72
CA ASN A 627 -21.84 -16.73 8.05
C ASN A 627 -21.96 -15.53 9.02
N SER A 628 -23.18 -15.21 9.46
CA SER A 628 -23.41 -14.09 10.38
C SER A 628 -22.71 -14.23 11.73
N ALA A 629 -22.34 -15.45 12.15
CA ALA A 629 -21.53 -15.64 13.36
C ALA A 629 -20.09 -15.11 13.18
N THR A 630 -19.55 -15.17 11.97
CA THR A 630 -18.20 -14.69 11.64
C THR A 630 -18.21 -13.21 11.26
N TYR A 631 -19.12 -12.80 10.36
CA TYR A 631 -19.12 -11.44 9.77
C TYR A 631 -20.07 -10.46 10.47
N GLY A 632 -20.94 -10.95 11.36
CA GLY A 632 -22.00 -10.18 11.99
C GLY A 632 -23.17 -9.80 11.07
N VAL A 633 -23.15 -10.24 9.81
CA VAL A 633 -24.16 -9.95 8.77
C VAL A 633 -24.33 -11.15 7.83
N PRO A 634 -25.48 -11.28 7.13
CA PRO A 634 -25.79 -12.48 6.34
C PRO A 634 -25.32 -12.44 4.89
N THR A 635 -24.92 -11.28 4.35
CA THR A 635 -24.54 -11.15 2.95
C THR A 635 -23.31 -10.26 2.76
N VAL A 636 -22.60 -10.44 1.64
CA VAL A 636 -21.48 -9.55 1.27
C VAL A 636 -21.95 -8.11 1.11
N GLY A 637 -23.14 -7.86 0.55
CA GLY A 637 -23.67 -6.50 0.42
C GLY A 637 -23.84 -5.81 1.78
N ASP A 638 -24.38 -6.51 2.77
CA ASP A 638 -24.50 -5.98 4.14
C ASP A 638 -23.13 -5.75 4.78
N PHE A 639 -22.15 -6.60 4.45
CA PHE A 639 -20.79 -6.51 4.97
C PHE A 639 -20.02 -5.31 4.42
N LEU A 640 -20.15 -5.03 3.12
CA LEU A 640 -19.55 -3.86 2.48
C LEU A 640 -20.18 -2.55 2.99
N ARG A 641 -21.49 -2.53 3.28
CA ARG A 641 -22.16 -1.34 3.86
C ARG A 641 -21.68 -0.98 5.27
N LYS A 642 -21.00 -1.90 5.98
CA LYS A 642 -20.36 -1.58 7.27
C LYS A 642 -19.20 -0.59 7.16
N ASP A 643 -18.62 -0.40 5.97
CA ASP A 643 -17.51 0.54 5.76
C ASP A 643 -17.94 2.02 5.75
N LYS A 644 -19.22 2.33 6.02
CA LYS A 644 -19.76 3.69 6.23
C LYS A 644 -19.45 4.68 5.10
N GLY A 645 -19.52 4.21 3.85
CA GLY A 645 -19.31 5.06 2.67
C GLY A 645 -17.84 5.20 2.28
N TYR A 646 -16.99 4.22 2.62
CA TYR A 646 -15.65 4.10 2.04
C TYR A 646 -15.71 4.19 0.51
N ASP A 647 -14.84 5.03 -0.06
CA ASP A 647 -14.74 5.22 -1.50
C ASP A 647 -13.86 4.12 -2.12
N TRP A 648 -14.49 3.15 -2.77
CA TRP A 648 -13.82 2.08 -3.51
C TRP A 648 -13.22 2.54 -4.83
N GLY A 649 -13.48 3.79 -5.25
CA GLY A 649 -12.81 4.43 -6.38
C GLY A 649 -11.35 4.79 -6.11
N GLN A 650 -10.94 4.88 -4.85
CA GLN A 650 -9.58 5.25 -4.49
C GLN A 650 -8.60 4.08 -4.67
N MET A 651 -7.41 4.38 -5.19
CA MET A 651 -6.32 3.42 -5.38
C MET A 651 -5.43 3.39 -4.13
N GLN A 652 -5.66 2.45 -3.20
CA GLN A 652 -4.86 2.35 -1.97
C GLN A 652 -3.40 1.98 -2.21
N ALA A 653 -3.04 1.43 -3.37
CA ALA A 653 -1.65 1.23 -3.80
C ALA A 653 -0.83 2.53 -3.62
N LEU A 654 -1.40 3.70 -3.92
CA LEU A 654 -0.72 4.99 -3.76
C LEU A 654 -0.35 5.35 -2.31
N ASN A 655 -0.99 4.70 -1.33
CA ASN A 655 -0.79 4.93 0.10
C ASN A 655 0.08 3.85 0.77
N LEU A 656 0.40 2.74 0.09
CA LEU A 656 1.17 1.63 0.67
C LEU A 656 2.56 2.00 1.22
N PRO A 657 3.31 2.96 0.64
CA PRO A 657 4.54 3.45 1.26
C PRO A 657 4.34 3.98 2.69
N ASP A 658 3.18 4.56 3.01
CA ASP A 658 2.88 5.06 4.35
C ASP A 658 2.64 3.93 5.37
N PHE A 659 2.49 2.69 4.88
CA PHE A 659 2.43 1.45 5.66
C PHE A 659 3.75 0.66 5.61
N ASN A 660 4.83 1.32 5.17
CA ASN A 660 6.17 0.75 5.01
C ASN A 660 6.25 -0.40 3.99
N VAL A 661 5.37 -0.40 2.98
CA VAL A 661 5.33 -1.43 1.94
C VAL A 661 6.04 -0.94 0.67
N PHE A 662 6.99 -1.75 0.17
CA PHE A 662 7.73 -1.46 -1.06
C PHE A 662 7.24 -2.28 -2.27
N SER A 663 6.54 -3.40 -2.04
CA SER A 663 6.02 -4.22 -3.12
C SER A 663 4.73 -4.98 -2.76
N ILE A 664 3.91 -5.26 -3.77
CA ILE A 664 2.76 -6.16 -3.73
C ILE A 664 2.86 -7.22 -4.84
N LEU A 665 2.72 -8.48 -4.45
CA LEU A 665 2.75 -9.64 -5.33
C LEU A 665 1.36 -10.30 -5.41
N TRP A 666 0.82 -10.36 -6.63
CA TRP A 666 -0.54 -10.72 -6.94
C TRP A 666 -0.71 -12.20 -7.32
N GLY A 667 -1.80 -12.76 -6.83
CA GLY A 667 -2.26 -14.11 -7.13
C GLY A 667 -1.50 -15.21 -6.40
N GLY A 668 -1.85 -16.44 -6.74
CA GLY A 668 -1.35 -17.66 -6.13
C GLY A 668 -1.61 -18.87 -7.00
N GLY A 669 -1.66 -20.07 -6.43
CA GLY A 669 -1.84 -21.32 -7.19
C GLY A 669 -3.17 -21.40 -7.96
N SER A 670 -4.22 -20.75 -7.46
CA SER A 670 -5.58 -20.82 -8.02
C SER A 670 -6.35 -19.51 -7.99
N THR A 671 -5.67 -18.36 -7.84
CA THR A 671 -6.32 -17.08 -7.56
C THR A 671 -5.79 -15.99 -8.46
N ILE A 672 -6.67 -15.03 -8.79
CA ILE A 672 -6.43 -14.06 -9.86
C ILE A 672 -5.08 -13.35 -9.66
N SER A 673 -4.32 -13.27 -10.76
CA SER A 673 -3.03 -12.58 -10.86
C SER A 673 -3.11 -11.55 -11.99
N ILE A 674 -2.04 -10.80 -12.24
CA ILE A 674 -1.99 -9.80 -13.32
C ILE A 674 -2.29 -10.46 -14.69
N THR A 675 -1.82 -11.69 -14.90
CA THR A 675 -2.13 -12.50 -16.08
C THR A 675 -2.52 -13.92 -15.69
N THR A 676 -3.13 -14.65 -16.61
CA THR A 676 -3.44 -16.06 -16.39
C THR A 676 -2.18 -16.90 -16.20
N ILE A 677 -2.27 -17.87 -15.29
CA ILE A 677 -1.38 -19.04 -15.16
C ILE A 677 -2.14 -20.34 -15.45
N HIS A 678 -3.26 -20.24 -16.17
CA HIS A 678 -4.21 -21.31 -16.52
C HIS A 678 -5.04 -21.86 -15.37
N SER A 679 -4.52 -21.86 -14.14
CA SER A 679 -5.21 -22.36 -12.95
C SER A 679 -5.92 -21.28 -12.12
N ASN A 680 -5.65 -20.00 -12.36
CA ASN A 680 -6.06 -18.90 -11.50
C ASN A 680 -7.41 -18.23 -11.83
N GLY A 681 -8.12 -18.74 -12.83
CA GLY A 681 -9.31 -18.09 -13.36
C GLY A 681 -8.99 -16.87 -14.23
N GLU A 682 -10.03 -16.12 -14.59
CA GLU A 682 -9.94 -14.89 -15.39
C GLU A 682 -10.79 -13.78 -14.75
N ASP A 683 -10.33 -12.54 -14.91
CA ASP A 683 -11.02 -11.30 -14.54
C ASP A 683 -11.31 -10.41 -15.76
N GLY A 684 -11.15 -10.97 -16.97
CA GLY A 684 -11.30 -10.25 -18.24
C GLY A 684 -10.22 -9.20 -18.52
N GLY A 685 -9.08 -9.24 -17.82
CA GLY A 685 -7.99 -8.28 -17.96
C GLY A 685 -8.11 -7.07 -17.04
N TRP A 686 -9.03 -7.08 -16.07
CA TRP A 686 -9.27 -5.93 -15.19
C TRP A 686 -8.01 -5.54 -14.41
N LEU A 687 -7.32 -6.49 -13.77
CA LEU A 687 -6.11 -6.18 -13.01
C LEU A 687 -4.96 -5.73 -13.92
N ALA A 688 -4.87 -6.29 -15.12
CA ALA A 688 -3.90 -5.86 -16.13
C ALA A 688 -4.12 -4.40 -16.55
N ASP A 689 -5.36 -3.99 -16.83
CA ASP A 689 -5.71 -2.61 -17.15
C ASP A 689 -5.39 -1.68 -15.97
N LYS A 690 -5.62 -2.14 -14.73
CA LYS A 690 -5.26 -1.42 -13.51
C LYS A 690 -3.76 -1.24 -13.33
N MET A 691 -2.95 -2.21 -13.77
CA MET A 691 -1.50 -2.01 -13.82
C MET A 691 -1.13 -0.88 -14.79
N VAL A 692 -1.71 -0.85 -15.99
CA VAL A 692 -1.48 0.24 -16.95
C VAL A 692 -1.82 1.60 -16.34
N GLU A 693 -2.94 1.69 -15.62
CA GLU A 693 -3.37 2.90 -14.91
C GLU A 693 -2.34 3.35 -13.85
N TYR A 694 -1.92 2.43 -12.97
CA TYR A 694 -0.97 2.75 -11.91
C TYR A 694 0.41 3.19 -12.44
N TYR A 695 0.97 2.46 -13.41
CA TYR A 695 2.29 2.74 -13.95
C TYR A 695 2.35 3.99 -14.85
N ALA A 696 1.22 4.61 -15.18
CA ALA A 696 1.21 5.93 -15.81
C ALA A 696 1.75 7.03 -14.87
N ALA A 697 1.59 6.86 -13.56
CA ALA A 697 2.11 7.76 -12.53
C ALA A 697 2.39 6.99 -11.21
N PRO A 698 3.43 6.13 -11.18
CA PRO A 698 3.67 5.24 -10.05
C PRO A 698 4.07 6.02 -8.79
N ARG A 699 3.85 5.40 -7.63
CA ARG A 699 4.17 6.01 -6.34
C ARG A 699 5.63 5.80 -5.97
N TYR A 700 6.46 6.82 -6.19
CA TYR A 700 7.86 6.86 -5.76
C TYR A 700 8.00 7.03 -4.23
N PHE A 701 9.03 6.41 -3.65
CA PHE A 701 9.29 6.38 -2.19
C PHE A 701 9.82 7.70 -1.61
N ARG A 702 10.35 8.57 -2.48
CA ARG A 702 11.05 9.84 -2.17
C ARG A 702 12.40 9.70 -1.50
#